data_AF-A0A7I9YPI3-F1
#
_entry.id   AF-A0A7I9YPI3-F1
#
_cell.length_a   1.000
_cell.length_b   1.000
_cell.length_c   1.000
_cell.angle_alpha   90.00
_cell.angle_beta   90.00
_cell.angle_gamma   90.00
#
_symmetry.space_group_name_H-M   'P 1'
#
loop_
_entity.id
_entity.type
_entity.pdbx_description
1 polymer ?
#
loop_
_entity_poly.entity_id
_entity_poly.type
_entity_poly.pdbx_seq_one_letter_code
_entity_poly.pdbx_strand_id
1 'polypeptide(L)'
;MSFLVANSEIVGAATAELDGIRAALDAANAAAPTTRIAAAAADEVSTAIASFFATHAQKYRALSSQAAAFHARFVQSLTSSVNWYASAEAANVSFVQSLEQQALSLVNAPTQAMLGRPLIGDGVNATAPGARGGDGGLLFGNGGNGADGAVAGQAGGAGGNAGLFGNGGAGGAGGAGVTGGSGGRGGLIAGNGGAGGQGGVGVAGVNGGLPGRGGSGGLAGVFGQPGAHGPDGAIEAGVGPTDPGGGSTDPGGPTDPGGPTDPGGPTDPDGPTDPGGPGGSGGVAATLETTRWDGGFRANYHVTNPGSNATTWKIEFDLPSGTIGDIWNAELSQSGTHYVLTPKYSPTLAPGDSLEVGFIVTQPGEYSPPTNIVINGEPVAGGSTPTTPPTNPTDPPIIPPIVPPPHTPSSTTGLFAPYVDMTLWPQFDFAGAASLGDVDHVILGFITSNSQGMPAWGGFDAYTIGTGNLLYQINDQINAMHNAGITATISFGGAANQELALTETSVTALAAKYQSVIDAYGIRNFDFDIEGAAQGDVASLTRRAQAIRMIQEAGLASGKPVEVTFTVPVLPTGLTADGMRVITNAIANGVDISRVNVMAMDYFDPSLPVAGKMGDYAIQAATAVHDQLVPLYPNKTDAEIWEMVAVTPMIGVNDNPVEIFTLEDAQKLTDFAQAKGLGGLHMWSINRDYPGPLGTLSNTSSGVDQTAWAFSQIFEKFDD
;
A
#
# COMPACT_ATOMS: atom_id res chain seq x y z
N MET A 1 -3.16 -4.65 -28.08
CA MET A 1 -2.85 -4.57 -26.63
C MET A 1 -1.37 -4.23 -26.53
N SER A 2 -1.00 -2.96 -26.29
CA SER A 2 0.37 -2.62 -25.93
C SER A 2 0.53 -2.81 -24.43
N PHE A 3 1.37 -3.76 -24.02
CA PHE A 3 1.74 -3.89 -22.60
C PHE A 3 2.60 -2.69 -22.21
N LEU A 4 2.07 -1.85 -21.32
CA LEU A 4 2.84 -0.75 -20.73
C LEU A 4 3.65 -1.32 -19.55
N VAL A 5 4.87 -1.77 -19.83
CA VAL A 5 5.78 -2.25 -18.78
C VAL A 5 6.46 -1.03 -18.15
N ALA A 6 6.05 -0.68 -16.92
CA ALA A 6 6.83 0.25 -16.10
C ALA A 6 8.15 -0.42 -15.71
N ASN A 7 9.28 0.13 -16.18
CA ASN A 7 10.58 -0.48 -15.92
C ASN A 7 11.03 -0.21 -14.47
N SER A 8 10.93 -1.24 -13.62
CA SER A 8 11.28 -1.20 -12.20
C SER A 8 12.75 -0.86 -11.95
N GLU A 9 13.68 -1.18 -12.86
CA GLU A 9 15.09 -0.83 -12.71
C GLU A 9 15.33 0.69 -12.82
N ILE A 10 14.58 1.39 -13.67
CA ILE A 10 14.70 2.85 -13.85
C ILE A 10 14.18 3.58 -12.59
N VAL A 11 13.08 3.10 -12.00
CA VAL A 11 12.55 3.68 -10.76
C VAL A 11 13.44 3.34 -9.57
N GLY A 12 14.00 2.12 -9.50
CA GLY A 12 15.00 1.76 -8.49
C GLY A 12 16.27 2.63 -8.53
N ALA A 13 16.75 2.97 -9.73
CA ALA A 13 17.87 3.90 -9.90
C ALA A 13 17.52 5.32 -9.42
N ALA A 14 16.34 5.83 -9.77
CA ALA A 14 15.87 7.14 -9.30
C ALA A 14 15.71 7.20 -7.76
N THR A 15 15.21 6.12 -7.14
CA THR A 15 15.13 6.01 -5.67
C THR A 15 16.53 6.08 -5.04
N ALA A 16 17.52 5.37 -5.60
CA ALA A 16 18.90 5.42 -5.11
C ALA A 16 19.55 6.82 -5.24
N GLU A 17 19.23 7.57 -6.29
CA GLU A 17 19.68 8.97 -6.42
C GLU A 17 18.98 9.89 -5.39
N LEU A 18 17.69 9.68 -5.11
CA LEU A 18 16.93 10.42 -4.10
C LEU A 18 17.39 10.13 -2.66
N ASP A 19 17.85 8.92 -2.38
CA ASP A 19 18.54 8.56 -1.13
C ASP A 19 19.94 9.19 -1.04
N GLY A 20 20.66 9.30 -2.16
CA GLY A 20 21.90 10.07 -2.25
C GLY A 20 21.71 11.55 -1.90
N ILE A 21 20.60 12.15 -2.37
CA ILE A 21 20.20 13.52 -2.02
C ILE A 21 19.85 13.63 -0.53
N ARG A 22 19.10 12.67 0.04
CA ARG A 22 18.80 12.60 1.49
C ARG A 22 20.10 12.56 2.31
N ALA A 23 21.03 11.68 1.97
CA ALA A 23 22.32 11.58 2.66
C ALA A 23 23.15 12.88 2.58
N ALA A 24 23.08 13.60 1.46
CA ALA A 24 23.73 14.90 1.31
C ALA A 24 23.06 16.00 2.16
N LEU A 25 21.72 16.03 2.25
CA LEU A 25 21.00 16.94 3.17
C LEU A 25 21.29 16.61 4.64
N ASP A 26 21.28 15.34 5.03
CA ASP A 26 21.57 14.93 6.41
C ASP A 26 23.01 15.28 6.79
N ALA A 27 23.98 15.08 5.88
CA ALA A 27 25.36 15.51 6.08
C ALA A 27 25.50 17.05 6.20
N ALA A 28 24.75 17.83 5.42
CA ALA A 28 24.72 19.29 5.54
C ALA A 28 24.08 19.75 6.87
N ASN A 29 23.05 19.04 7.34
CA ASN A 29 22.35 19.34 8.61
C ASN A 29 23.08 18.83 9.87
N ALA A 30 24.07 17.94 9.72
CA ALA A 30 24.86 17.39 10.81
C ALA A 30 26.00 18.31 11.31
N ALA A 31 26.29 19.41 10.62
CA ALA A 31 27.25 20.41 11.09
C ALA A 31 26.79 21.06 12.41
N ALA A 32 27.63 20.98 13.45
CA ALA A 32 27.30 21.39 14.82
C ALA A 32 27.56 22.90 15.10
N PRO A 33 27.13 23.42 16.26
CA PRO A 33 25.77 23.90 16.53
C PRO A 33 25.68 25.44 16.47
N THR A 34 24.74 25.98 15.69
CA THR A 34 24.42 27.43 15.67
C THR A 34 23.22 27.82 16.54
N THR A 35 22.71 26.90 17.37
CA THR A 35 21.53 27.12 18.23
C THR A 35 21.80 27.97 19.47
N ARG A 36 23.07 28.27 19.78
CA ARG A 36 23.46 29.21 20.85
C ARG A 36 24.65 30.06 20.42
N ILE A 37 24.37 31.27 19.94
CA ILE A 37 25.37 32.33 19.90
C ILE A 37 25.46 32.91 21.32
N ALA A 38 26.65 32.95 21.91
CA ALA A 38 26.84 33.64 23.19
C ALA A 38 26.73 35.16 22.96
N ALA A 39 26.04 35.87 23.86
CA ALA A 39 25.99 37.33 23.81
C ALA A 39 27.41 37.91 23.91
N ALA A 40 27.78 38.77 22.96
CA ALA A 40 29.14 39.30 22.83
C ALA A 40 29.57 40.17 24.03
N ALA A 41 28.59 40.75 24.74
CA ALA A 41 28.73 41.37 26.05
C ALA A 41 27.44 41.16 26.87
N ALA A 42 27.48 41.48 28.16
CA ALA A 42 26.37 41.28 29.10
C ALA A 42 25.29 42.39 29.03
N ASP A 43 25.23 43.15 27.93
CA ASP A 43 24.23 44.17 27.70
C ASP A 43 22.96 43.60 27.03
N GLU A 44 21.87 44.34 27.15
CA GLU A 44 20.55 43.94 26.66
C GLU A 44 20.49 43.83 25.13
N VAL A 45 21.30 44.60 24.39
CA VAL A 45 21.34 44.58 22.92
C VAL A 45 22.07 43.33 22.42
N SER A 46 23.25 43.03 22.96
CA SER A 46 23.99 41.78 22.69
C SER A 46 23.17 40.54 23.04
N THR A 47 22.40 40.60 24.14
CA THR A 47 21.51 39.51 24.57
C THR A 47 20.31 39.35 23.63
N ALA A 48 19.69 40.44 23.21
CA ALA A 48 18.58 40.42 22.24
C ALA A 48 19.03 39.90 20.86
N ILE A 49 20.21 40.30 20.38
CA ILE A 49 20.78 39.83 19.11
C ILE A 49 21.07 38.32 19.17
N ALA A 50 21.68 37.85 20.27
CA ALA A 50 21.90 36.41 20.48
C ALA A 50 20.59 35.60 20.50
N SER A 51 19.56 36.12 21.16
CA SER A 51 18.22 35.53 21.20
C SER A 51 17.58 35.47 19.81
N PHE A 52 17.65 36.56 19.03
CA PHE A 52 17.14 36.62 17.65
C PHE A 52 17.76 35.55 16.75
N PHE A 53 19.09 35.41 16.75
CA PHE A 53 19.77 34.38 15.96
C PHE A 53 19.47 32.96 16.46
N ALA A 54 19.31 32.74 17.78
CA ALA A 54 18.90 31.45 18.32
C ALA A 54 17.48 31.07 17.87
N THR A 55 16.53 32.00 17.88
CA THR A 55 15.17 31.79 17.35
C THR A 55 15.18 31.53 15.84
N HIS A 56 15.99 32.25 15.08
CA HIS A 56 16.13 32.02 13.63
C HIS A 56 16.72 30.64 13.32
N ALA A 57 17.75 30.21 14.08
CA ALA A 57 18.33 28.87 13.97
C ALA A 57 17.32 27.77 14.32
N GLN A 58 16.47 27.96 15.33
CA GLN A 58 15.39 27.03 15.66
C GLN A 58 14.34 26.93 14.55
N LYS A 59 13.91 28.06 13.98
CA LYS A 59 12.97 28.09 12.84
C LYS A 59 13.55 27.43 11.58
N TYR A 60 14.83 27.68 11.29
CA TYR A 60 15.55 27.02 10.20
C TYR A 60 15.57 25.49 10.40
N ARG A 61 15.92 25.00 11.59
CA ARG A 61 15.93 23.57 11.90
C ARG A 61 14.55 22.93 11.80
N ALA A 62 13.49 23.63 12.21
CA ALA A 62 12.11 23.17 12.04
C ALA A 62 11.75 23.03 10.54
N LEU A 63 12.03 24.05 9.73
CA LEU A 63 11.77 24.02 8.29
C LEU A 63 12.59 22.95 7.56
N SER A 64 13.87 22.79 7.88
CA SER A 64 14.71 21.71 7.34
C SER A 64 14.17 20.32 7.72
N SER A 65 13.59 20.16 8.92
CA SER A 65 12.98 18.89 9.32
C SER A 65 11.66 18.62 8.59
N GLN A 66 10.86 19.65 8.30
CA GLN A 66 9.65 19.54 7.48
C GLN A 66 9.99 19.17 6.02
N ALA A 67 11.03 19.78 5.45
CA ALA A 67 11.52 19.44 4.11
C ALA A 67 12.05 17.99 4.03
N ALA A 68 12.78 17.53 5.05
CA ALA A 68 13.24 16.14 5.12
C ALA A 68 12.06 15.14 5.27
N ALA A 69 11.06 15.46 6.08
CA ALA A 69 9.85 14.65 6.22
C ALA A 69 9.01 14.61 4.94
N PHE A 70 8.91 15.73 4.21
CA PHE A 70 8.28 15.80 2.89
C PHE A 70 9.03 14.95 1.86
N HIS A 71 10.37 15.04 1.80
CA HIS A 71 11.19 14.22 0.89
C HIS A 71 11.04 12.73 1.17
N ALA A 72 11.03 12.33 2.45
CA ALA A 72 10.77 10.95 2.85
C ALA A 72 9.38 10.46 2.41
N ARG A 73 8.34 11.28 2.61
CA ARG A 73 6.96 11.00 2.13
C ARG A 73 6.92 10.86 0.60
N PHE A 74 7.58 11.73 -0.14
CA PHE A 74 7.62 11.67 -1.61
C PHE A 74 8.27 10.38 -2.14
N VAL A 75 9.45 10.02 -1.61
CA VAL A 75 10.14 8.77 -1.98
C VAL A 75 9.32 7.54 -1.60
N GLN A 76 8.66 7.57 -0.44
CA GLN A 76 7.78 6.51 0.03
C GLN A 76 6.53 6.39 -0.85
N SER A 77 5.84 7.48 -1.19
CA SER A 77 4.69 7.45 -2.11
C SER A 77 5.09 6.86 -3.46
N LEU A 78 6.25 7.23 -4.00
CA LEU A 78 6.77 6.65 -5.25
C LEU A 78 7.06 5.15 -5.14
N THR A 79 7.71 4.71 -4.05
CA THR A 79 7.99 3.29 -3.79
C THR A 79 6.70 2.48 -3.56
N SER A 80 5.75 3.03 -2.81
CA SER A 80 4.43 2.44 -2.61
C SER A 80 3.67 2.35 -3.93
N SER A 81 3.67 3.37 -4.79
CA SER A 81 3.06 3.28 -6.12
C SER A 81 3.64 2.15 -6.96
N VAL A 82 4.95 1.94 -6.94
CA VAL A 82 5.58 0.79 -7.63
C VAL A 82 5.14 -0.54 -7.02
N ASN A 83 5.04 -0.63 -5.69
CA ASN A 83 4.52 -1.82 -5.00
C ASN A 83 3.04 -2.06 -5.30
N TRP A 84 2.22 -1.02 -5.43
CA TRP A 84 0.81 -1.10 -5.85
C TRP A 84 0.68 -1.65 -7.27
N TYR A 85 1.53 -1.21 -8.21
CA TYR A 85 1.58 -1.81 -9.55
C TYR A 85 2.01 -3.28 -9.49
N ALA A 86 3.06 -3.62 -8.72
CA ALA A 86 3.51 -5.01 -8.58
C ALA A 86 2.46 -5.91 -7.90
N SER A 87 1.73 -5.39 -6.91
CA SER A 87 0.64 -6.11 -6.23
C SER A 87 -0.61 -6.20 -7.10
N ALA A 88 -0.91 -5.20 -7.94
CA ALA A 88 -2.00 -5.27 -8.92
C ALA A 88 -1.69 -6.32 -10.01
N GLU A 89 -0.46 -6.39 -10.49
CA GLU A 89 -0.03 -7.48 -11.39
C GLU A 89 -0.11 -8.85 -10.69
N ALA A 90 0.34 -8.97 -9.44
CA ALA A 90 0.22 -10.22 -8.67
C ALA A 90 -1.24 -10.62 -8.35
N ALA A 91 -2.10 -9.64 -8.07
CA ALA A 91 -3.54 -9.81 -7.86
C ALA A 91 -4.23 -10.23 -9.17
N ASN A 92 -3.89 -9.62 -10.30
CA ASN A 92 -4.39 -10.02 -11.62
C ASN A 92 -3.94 -11.44 -11.99
N VAL A 93 -2.68 -11.79 -11.74
CA VAL A 93 -2.16 -13.16 -11.96
C VAL A 93 -2.88 -14.18 -11.08
N SER A 94 -3.03 -13.91 -9.78
CA SER A 94 -3.73 -14.82 -8.86
C SER A 94 -5.23 -14.90 -9.12
N PHE A 95 -5.88 -13.80 -9.53
CA PHE A 95 -7.28 -13.77 -9.97
C PHE A 95 -7.48 -14.63 -11.22
N VAL A 96 -6.65 -14.46 -12.26
CA VAL A 96 -6.69 -15.28 -13.48
C VAL A 96 -6.41 -16.76 -13.16
N GLN A 97 -5.42 -17.06 -12.32
CA GLN A 97 -5.16 -18.43 -11.85
C GLN A 97 -6.36 -19.03 -11.08
N SER A 98 -7.06 -18.22 -10.27
CA SER A 98 -8.24 -18.68 -9.53
C SER A 98 -9.42 -18.97 -10.46
N LEU A 99 -9.63 -18.13 -11.49
CA LEU A 99 -10.62 -18.35 -12.54
C LEU A 99 -10.30 -19.60 -13.38
N GLU A 100 -9.04 -19.79 -13.75
CA GLU A 100 -8.57 -20.99 -14.45
C GLU A 100 -8.80 -22.24 -13.60
N GLN A 101 -8.45 -22.22 -12.31
CA GLN A 101 -8.69 -23.35 -11.40
C GLN A 101 -10.19 -23.63 -11.20
N GLN A 102 -11.03 -22.61 -11.06
CA GLN A 102 -12.48 -22.76 -10.97
C GLN A 102 -13.07 -23.35 -12.26
N ALA A 103 -12.71 -22.80 -13.43
CA ALA A 103 -13.14 -23.31 -14.72
C ALA A 103 -12.68 -24.77 -14.95
N LEU A 104 -11.42 -25.09 -14.65
CA LEU A 104 -10.90 -26.45 -14.71
C LEU A 104 -11.62 -27.38 -13.73
N SER A 105 -11.93 -26.94 -12.51
CA SER A 105 -12.67 -27.76 -11.54
C SER A 105 -14.09 -28.09 -12.04
N LEU A 106 -14.79 -27.13 -12.65
CA LEU A 106 -16.13 -27.33 -13.22
C LEU A 106 -16.10 -28.29 -14.42
N VAL A 107 -15.11 -28.15 -15.30
CA VAL A 107 -14.90 -29.04 -16.46
C VAL A 107 -14.47 -30.44 -16.04
N ASN A 108 -13.66 -30.57 -14.98
CA ASN A 108 -13.12 -31.84 -14.52
C ASN A 108 -14.02 -32.60 -13.55
N ALA A 109 -14.94 -31.94 -12.84
CA ALA A 109 -15.78 -32.58 -11.82
C ALA A 109 -16.51 -33.84 -12.32
N PRO A 110 -17.12 -33.87 -13.53
CA PRO A 110 -17.77 -35.09 -14.02
C PRO A 110 -16.79 -36.25 -14.24
N THR A 111 -15.63 -36.00 -14.83
CA THR A 111 -14.63 -37.05 -15.10
C THR A 111 -13.88 -37.50 -13.85
N GLN A 112 -13.60 -36.59 -12.92
CA GLN A 112 -13.01 -36.96 -11.62
C GLN A 112 -13.96 -37.88 -10.85
N ALA A 113 -15.24 -37.54 -10.79
CA ALA A 113 -16.25 -38.36 -10.11
C ALA A 113 -16.48 -39.73 -10.78
N MET A 114 -16.40 -39.82 -12.11
CA MET A 114 -16.68 -41.07 -12.85
C MET A 114 -15.46 -41.97 -13.10
N LEU A 115 -14.26 -41.39 -13.25
CA LEU A 115 -13.06 -42.07 -13.73
C LEU A 115 -11.83 -41.87 -12.82
N GLY A 116 -11.96 -41.10 -11.73
CA GLY A 116 -10.86 -40.79 -10.81
C GLY A 116 -9.72 -39.99 -11.45
N ARG A 117 -9.99 -39.34 -12.59
CA ARG A 117 -9.00 -38.56 -13.38
C ARG A 117 -9.66 -37.30 -13.98
N PRO A 118 -8.92 -36.19 -14.11
CA PRO A 118 -9.44 -34.99 -14.75
C PRO A 118 -9.62 -35.20 -16.27
N LEU A 119 -10.43 -34.38 -16.91
CA LEU A 119 -10.55 -34.31 -18.36
C LEU A 119 -9.38 -33.50 -18.95
N ILE A 120 -9.03 -32.38 -18.30
CA ILE A 120 -7.99 -31.43 -18.70
C ILE A 120 -7.21 -30.97 -17.46
N GLY A 121 -5.88 -30.98 -17.52
CA GLY A 121 -4.99 -30.49 -16.46
C GLY A 121 -3.84 -31.44 -16.16
N ASP A 122 -2.74 -30.91 -15.63
CA ASP A 122 -1.53 -31.69 -15.37
C ASP A 122 -1.66 -32.57 -14.12
N GLY A 123 -0.90 -33.66 -14.11
CA GLY A 123 -0.81 -34.58 -12.98
C GLY A 123 -0.04 -33.97 -11.81
N VAL A 124 -0.52 -34.19 -10.59
CA VAL A 124 0.11 -33.65 -9.37
C VAL A 124 1.50 -34.27 -9.17
N ASN A 125 2.52 -33.43 -9.00
CA ASN A 125 3.87 -33.87 -8.65
C ASN A 125 3.87 -34.55 -7.28
N ALA A 126 4.56 -35.67 -7.15
CA ALA A 126 4.72 -36.34 -5.87
C ALA A 126 5.68 -35.55 -4.95
N THR A 127 5.29 -35.41 -3.69
CA THR A 127 6.09 -34.73 -2.64
C THR A 127 6.56 -35.68 -1.53
N ALA A 128 5.86 -36.80 -1.32
CA ALA A 128 6.31 -37.85 -0.42
C ALA A 128 7.46 -38.64 -1.07
N PRO A 129 8.61 -38.84 -0.40
CA PRO A 129 9.78 -39.47 -1.01
C PRO A 129 9.49 -40.83 -1.66
N GLY A 130 10.04 -41.06 -2.86
CA GLY A 130 9.82 -42.26 -3.66
C GLY A 130 8.38 -42.48 -4.18
N ALA A 131 7.43 -41.56 -3.92
CA ALA A 131 6.07 -41.69 -4.41
C ALA A 131 5.95 -41.36 -5.91
N ARG A 132 5.01 -42.01 -6.58
CA ARG A 132 4.74 -41.82 -8.02
C ARG A 132 3.95 -40.53 -8.28
N GLY A 133 4.35 -39.76 -9.29
CA GLY A 133 3.61 -38.59 -9.76
C GLY A 133 2.26 -38.97 -10.38
N GLY A 134 1.26 -38.09 -10.18
CA GLY A 134 -0.10 -38.29 -10.67
C GLY A 134 -0.17 -38.34 -12.20
N ASP A 135 -1.10 -39.12 -12.75
CA ASP A 135 -1.37 -39.12 -14.19
C ASP A 135 -2.13 -37.83 -14.59
N GLY A 136 -1.80 -37.26 -15.75
CA GLY A 136 -2.46 -36.08 -16.30
C GLY A 136 -3.91 -36.33 -16.75
N GLY A 137 -4.60 -35.24 -17.11
CA GLY A 137 -5.97 -35.25 -17.61
C GLY A 137 -6.15 -36.08 -18.88
N LEU A 138 -7.35 -36.65 -19.06
CA LEU A 138 -7.64 -37.66 -20.08
C LEU A 138 -7.47 -37.15 -21.51
N LEU A 139 -7.80 -35.87 -21.79
CA LEU A 139 -7.63 -35.24 -23.10
C LEU A 139 -6.33 -34.45 -23.17
N PHE A 140 -6.12 -33.51 -22.25
CA PHE A 140 -4.95 -32.63 -22.24
C PHE A 140 -4.35 -32.60 -20.84
N GLY A 141 -3.07 -32.92 -20.71
CA GLY A 141 -2.37 -32.82 -19.44
C GLY A 141 -1.06 -33.60 -19.44
N ASN A 142 0.00 -32.97 -18.96
CA ASN A 142 1.27 -33.62 -18.67
C ASN A 142 1.12 -34.54 -17.45
N GLY A 143 1.95 -35.57 -17.35
CA GLY A 143 2.06 -36.36 -16.13
C GLY A 143 2.91 -35.64 -15.07
N GLY A 144 2.55 -35.80 -13.80
CA GLY A 144 3.32 -35.24 -12.69
C GLY A 144 4.66 -35.96 -12.48
N ASN A 145 5.66 -35.26 -11.98
CA ASN A 145 6.96 -35.83 -11.64
C ASN A 145 6.85 -36.77 -10.42
N GLY A 146 7.62 -37.86 -10.44
CA GLY A 146 7.83 -38.72 -9.27
C GLY A 146 8.79 -38.07 -8.29
N ALA A 147 8.63 -38.37 -7.00
CA ALA A 147 9.46 -37.83 -5.93
C ALA A 147 10.78 -38.59 -5.80
N ASP A 148 11.85 -37.89 -5.46
CA ASP A 148 13.14 -38.50 -5.15
C ASP A 148 13.08 -39.41 -3.91
N GLY A 149 13.93 -40.44 -3.86
CA GLY A 149 14.11 -41.28 -2.68
C GLY A 149 14.95 -40.57 -1.62
N ALA A 150 14.40 -40.35 -0.42
CA ALA A 150 15.04 -39.53 0.62
C ALA A 150 15.98 -40.32 1.55
N VAL A 151 15.95 -41.65 1.53
CA VAL A 151 16.80 -42.51 2.38
C VAL A 151 17.52 -43.61 1.59
N ALA A 152 18.63 -44.09 2.14
CA ALA A 152 19.34 -45.25 1.63
C ALA A 152 18.39 -46.46 1.49
N GLY A 153 18.41 -47.11 0.33
CA GLY A 153 17.49 -48.22 0.02
C GLY A 153 16.10 -47.83 -0.52
N GLN A 154 15.74 -46.53 -0.55
CA GLN A 154 14.47 -46.07 -1.13
C GLN A 154 14.61 -45.66 -2.61
N ALA A 155 13.95 -46.39 -3.51
CA ALA A 155 13.96 -46.09 -4.94
C ALA A 155 13.24 -44.77 -5.27
N GLY A 156 13.62 -44.15 -6.38
CA GLY A 156 12.97 -42.95 -6.90
C GLY A 156 11.55 -43.24 -7.41
N GLY A 157 10.64 -42.29 -7.22
CA GLY A 157 9.25 -42.40 -7.64
C GLY A 157 9.11 -42.36 -9.16
N ALA A 158 8.20 -43.15 -9.72
CA ALA A 158 7.90 -43.09 -11.16
C ALA A 158 7.19 -41.78 -11.52
N GLY A 159 7.43 -41.27 -12.73
CA GLY A 159 6.63 -40.19 -13.31
C GLY A 159 5.22 -40.66 -13.69
N GLY A 160 4.27 -39.73 -13.63
CA GLY A 160 2.91 -39.91 -14.12
C GLY A 160 2.85 -39.91 -15.64
N ASN A 161 1.83 -40.56 -16.20
CA ASN A 161 1.56 -40.59 -17.63
C ASN A 161 0.68 -39.41 -18.03
N ALA A 162 0.87 -38.90 -19.25
CA ALA A 162 -0.05 -37.94 -19.87
C ALA A 162 -1.35 -38.60 -20.39
N GLY A 163 -2.27 -37.77 -20.88
CA GLY A 163 -3.54 -38.19 -21.48
C GLY A 163 -3.47 -38.49 -22.98
N LEU A 164 -4.44 -37.96 -23.73
CA LEU A 164 -4.44 -38.00 -25.20
C LEU A 164 -3.34 -37.07 -25.78
N PHE A 165 -3.12 -35.92 -25.14
CA PHE A 165 -2.07 -34.94 -25.43
C PHE A 165 -1.36 -34.51 -24.14
N GLY A 166 -0.03 -34.37 -24.19
CA GLY A 166 0.81 -33.92 -23.06
C GLY A 166 2.07 -34.76 -22.87
N ASN A 167 3.06 -34.28 -22.13
CA ASN A 167 4.32 -34.99 -21.90
C ASN A 167 4.25 -35.86 -20.63
N GLY A 168 4.93 -37.00 -20.63
CA GLY A 168 5.06 -37.82 -19.42
C GLY A 168 5.92 -37.12 -18.36
N GLY A 169 5.58 -37.31 -17.09
CA GLY A 169 6.35 -36.76 -15.97
C GLY A 169 7.71 -37.43 -15.80
N ALA A 170 8.69 -36.71 -15.26
CA ALA A 170 9.99 -37.28 -14.96
C ALA A 170 9.91 -38.27 -13.78
N GLY A 171 10.76 -39.30 -13.80
CA GLY A 171 11.01 -40.13 -12.63
C GLY A 171 11.96 -39.43 -11.64
N GLY A 172 11.70 -39.57 -10.35
CA GLY A 172 12.57 -39.05 -9.28
C GLY A 172 13.89 -39.83 -9.16
N ALA A 173 14.92 -39.20 -8.61
CA ALA A 173 16.21 -39.83 -8.34
C ALA A 173 16.09 -40.92 -7.25
N GLY A 174 16.94 -41.95 -7.34
CA GLY A 174 17.04 -43.00 -6.33
C GLY A 174 17.84 -42.54 -5.11
N GLY A 175 17.41 -42.97 -3.92
CA GLY A 175 18.23 -42.89 -2.71
C GLY A 175 19.49 -43.76 -2.82
N ALA A 176 20.44 -43.61 -1.89
CA ALA A 176 21.74 -44.28 -1.97
C ALA A 176 21.64 -45.79 -2.24
N GLY A 177 22.41 -46.27 -3.23
CA GLY A 177 22.51 -47.66 -3.65
C GLY A 177 21.26 -48.25 -4.34
N VAL A 178 20.25 -47.46 -4.73
CA VAL A 178 19.02 -47.96 -5.36
C VAL A 178 18.56 -47.14 -6.56
N THR A 179 17.67 -47.74 -7.35
CA THR A 179 17.34 -47.28 -8.70
C THR A 179 16.55 -45.98 -8.73
N GLY A 180 16.80 -45.17 -9.76
CA GLY A 180 15.95 -44.04 -10.12
C GLY A 180 14.58 -44.49 -10.63
N GLY A 181 13.59 -43.62 -10.48
CA GLY A 181 12.23 -43.87 -10.94
C GLY A 181 12.12 -43.85 -12.47
N SER A 182 11.20 -44.64 -13.02
CA SER A 182 10.91 -44.58 -14.46
C SER A 182 10.18 -43.31 -14.85
N GLY A 183 10.52 -42.70 -15.97
CA GLY A 183 9.73 -41.62 -16.56
C GLY A 183 8.37 -42.11 -17.05
N GLY A 184 7.36 -41.26 -16.94
CA GLY A 184 5.99 -41.55 -17.36
C GLY A 184 5.81 -41.47 -18.88
N ARG A 185 4.72 -42.05 -19.39
CA ARG A 185 4.44 -42.05 -20.83
C ARG A 185 3.92 -40.71 -21.33
N GLY A 186 4.37 -40.31 -22.52
CA GLY A 186 3.80 -39.21 -23.30
C GLY A 186 2.40 -39.53 -23.80
N GLY A 187 1.65 -38.47 -24.12
CA GLY A 187 0.25 -38.52 -24.47
C GLY A 187 0.02 -39.22 -25.80
N LEU A 188 -1.06 -40.02 -25.88
CA LEU A 188 -1.24 -41.03 -26.93
C LEU A 188 -1.09 -40.50 -28.36
N ILE A 189 -1.59 -39.28 -28.64
CA ILE A 189 -1.47 -38.64 -29.97
C ILE A 189 -0.18 -37.83 -30.06
N ALA A 190 0.03 -36.85 -29.17
CA ALA A 190 1.26 -36.05 -29.16
C ALA A 190 1.74 -35.80 -27.73
N GLY A 191 3.04 -36.02 -27.52
CA GLY A 191 3.63 -35.98 -26.19
C GLY A 191 4.94 -36.76 -26.10
N ASN A 192 5.96 -36.13 -25.53
CA ASN A 192 7.23 -36.80 -25.24
C ASN A 192 7.10 -37.71 -24.02
N GLY A 193 7.87 -38.79 -23.98
CA GLY A 193 8.04 -39.58 -22.76
C GLY A 193 8.85 -38.79 -21.72
N GLY A 194 8.51 -38.94 -20.44
CA GLY A 194 9.24 -38.33 -19.35
C GLY A 194 10.63 -38.96 -19.18
N ALA A 195 11.60 -38.18 -18.71
CA ALA A 195 12.94 -38.70 -18.42
C ALA A 195 12.91 -39.69 -17.24
N GLY A 196 13.77 -40.72 -17.28
CA GLY A 196 14.03 -41.56 -16.12
C GLY A 196 14.90 -40.83 -15.10
N GLY A 197 14.63 -41.04 -13.82
CA GLY A 197 15.40 -40.45 -12.73
C GLY A 197 16.79 -41.07 -12.60
N GLN A 198 17.74 -40.31 -12.05
CA GLN A 198 19.10 -40.78 -11.81
C GLN A 198 19.13 -41.91 -10.76
N GLY A 199 20.00 -42.91 -10.95
CA GLY A 199 20.27 -43.93 -9.95
C GLY A 199 21.04 -43.36 -8.75
N GLY A 200 20.74 -43.82 -7.54
CA GLY A 200 21.37 -43.28 -6.33
C GLY A 200 22.84 -43.66 -6.20
N VAL A 201 23.63 -42.76 -5.61
CA VAL A 201 25.08 -42.93 -5.39
C VAL A 201 25.37 -44.20 -4.57
N GLY A 202 26.41 -44.94 -4.95
CA GLY A 202 26.89 -46.12 -4.21
C GLY A 202 27.62 -45.71 -2.93
N VAL A 203 27.09 -46.12 -1.77
CA VAL A 203 27.59 -45.74 -0.43
C VAL A 203 27.98 -47.00 0.36
N ALA A 204 29.12 -46.96 1.05
CA ALA A 204 29.61 -48.07 1.85
C ALA A 204 28.57 -48.55 2.89
N GLY A 205 28.31 -49.87 2.92
CA GLY A 205 27.32 -50.47 3.82
C GLY A 205 25.86 -50.49 3.31
N VAL A 206 25.56 -49.81 2.20
CA VAL A 206 24.24 -49.84 1.54
C VAL A 206 24.35 -50.63 0.24
N ASN A 207 23.52 -51.67 0.05
CA ASN A 207 23.54 -52.55 -1.13
C ASN A 207 24.95 -53.00 -1.59
N GLY A 208 25.85 -53.24 -0.64
CA GLY A 208 27.23 -53.68 -0.92
C GLY A 208 28.16 -52.60 -1.50
N GLY A 209 27.79 -51.32 -1.42
CA GLY A 209 28.54 -50.20 -2.01
C GLY A 209 28.31 -49.99 -3.50
N LEU A 210 27.40 -50.75 -4.12
CA LEU A 210 27.06 -50.60 -5.53
C LEU A 210 26.16 -49.37 -5.75
N PRO A 211 26.35 -48.62 -6.84
CA PRO A 211 25.42 -47.57 -7.23
C PRO A 211 24.09 -48.15 -7.70
N GLY A 212 23.02 -47.37 -7.52
CA GLY A 212 21.73 -47.65 -8.12
C GLY A 212 21.75 -47.44 -9.63
N ARG A 213 20.95 -48.23 -10.36
CA ARG A 213 20.75 -48.05 -11.80
C ARG A 213 19.83 -46.85 -12.10
N GLY A 214 20.09 -46.14 -13.18
CA GLY A 214 19.20 -45.12 -13.70
C GLY A 214 17.83 -45.68 -14.08
N GLY A 215 16.79 -44.86 -13.88
CA GLY A 215 15.43 -45.18 -14.25
C GLY A 215 15.24 -45.21 -15.77
N SER A 216 14.31 -46.03 -16.26
CA SER A 216 13.98 -46.06 -17.68
C SER A 216 13.23 -44.79 -18.10
N GLY A 217 13.57 -44.22 -19.25
CA GLY A 217 12.78 -43.17 -19.87
C GLY A 217 11.39 -43.68 -20.31
N GLY A 218 10.41 -42.79 -20.31
CA GLY A 218 9.04 -43.08 -20.71
C GLY A 218 8.88 -43.25 -22.21
N LEU A 219 7.84 -43.99 -22.62
CA LEU A 219 7.48 -44.11 -24.04
C LEU A 219 6.79 -42.84 -24.53
N ALA A 220 6.97 -42.50 -25.80
CA ALA A 220 6.33 -41.35 -26.46
C ALA A 220 4.92 -41.66 -26.98
N GLY A 221 4.19 -40.59 -27.31
CA GLY A 221 3.03 -40.63 -28.20
C GLY A 221 3.38 -40.79 -29.67
N VAL A 222 2.36 -40.84 -30.53
CA VAL A 222 2.52 -40.94 -32.00
C VAL A 222 3.38 -39.80 -32.58
N PHE A 223 3.27 -38.59 -32.03
CA PHE A 223 4.04 -37.41 -32.43
C PHE A 223 4.93 -36.89 -31.28
N GLY A 224 5.72 -37.76 -30.65
CA GLY A 224 6.66 -37.37 -29.59
C GLY A 224 7.98 -38.14 -29.62
N GLN A 225 8.94 -37.68 -28.82
CA GLN A 225 10.22 -38.33 -28.58
C GLN A 225 10.17 -39.18 -27.29
N PRO A 226 10.82 -40.36 -27.24
CA PRO A 226 10.92 -41.14 -26.01
C PRO A 226 11.76 -40.38 -24.98
N GLY A 227 11.44 -40.58 -23.70
CA GLY A 227 12.21 -39.99 -22.62
C GLY A 227 13.62 -40.57 -22.56
N ALA A 228 14.59 -39.75 -22.18
CA ALA A 228 15.94 -40.22 -21.89
C ALA A 228 15.93 -41.20 -20.71
N HIS A 229 16.76 -42.24 -20.76
CA HIS A 229 17.06 -43.03 -19.57
C HIS A 229 17.87 -42.18 -18.58
N GLY A 230 17.58 -42.32 -17.29
CA GLY A 230 18.40 -41.70 -16.25
C GLY A 230 19.80 -42.30 -16.23
N PRO A 231 20.84 -41.54 -15.84
CA PRO A 231 22.17 -42.08 -15.63
C PRO A 231 22.20 -42.99 -14.39
N ASP A 232 23.09 -43.98 -14.41
CA ASP A 232 23.42 -44.77 -13.21
C ASP A 232 24.08 -43.88 -12.14
N GLY A 233 23.99 -44.30 -10.88
CA GLY A 233 24.60 -43.59 -9.77
C GLY A 233 26.12 -43.58 -9.84
N ALA A 234 26.72 -42.50 -9.34
CA ALA A 234 28.16 -42.45 -9.16
C ALA A 234 28.61 -43.44 -8.06
N ILE A 235 29.84 -43.93 -8.15
CA ILE A 235 30.50 -44.69 -7.08
C ILE A 235 31.30 -43.70 -6.24
N GLU A 236 31.14 -43.74 -4.91
CA GLU A 236 31.95 -42.92 -4.01
C GLU A 236 33.44 -43.36 -4.07
N ALA A 237 34.36 -42.39 -4.06
CA ALA A 237 35.79 -42.64 -4.28
C ALA A 237 36.43 -43.42 -3.12
N GLY A 238 36.42 -44.75 -3.22
CA GLY A 238 37.01 -45.66 -2.21
C GLY A 238 36.32 -47.02 -2.09
N VAL A 239 35.10 -47.18 -2.62
CA VAL A 239 34.36 -48.46 -2.64
C VAL A 239 34.37 -49.09 -4.02
N GLY A 240 35.30 -50.04 -4.26
CA GLY A 240 35.42 -50.74 -5.54
C GLY A 240 34.93 -52.20 -5.49
N PRO A 241 33.96 -52.61 -6.33
CA PRO A 241 33.78 -54.02 -6.66
C PRO A 241 34.93 -54.49 -7.58
N THR A 242 35.31 -55.76 -7.48
CA THR A 242 36.48 -56.33 -8.20
C THR A 242 36.22 -56.53 -9.69
N ASP A 243 36.97 -55.81 -10.54
CA ASP A 243 36.95 -55.90 -12.01
C ASP A 243 37.76 -57.09 -12.56
N PRO A 244 37.36 -57.64 -13.72
CA PRO A 244 38.35 -57.85 -14.77
C PRO A 244 37.88 -57.52 -16.20
N GLY A 245 38.29 -56.36 -16.72
CA GLY A 245 38.74 -56.20 -18.11
C GLY A 245 37.96 -55.23 -19.01
N GLY A 246 38.53 -54.04 -19.26
CA GLY A 246 38.03 -53.07 -20.25
C GLY A 246 39.06 -52.70 -21.33
N GLY A 247 38.57 -52.26 -22.51
CA GLY A 247 39.38 -51.85 -23.66
C GLY A 247 38.75 -50.68 -24.46
N SER A 248 39.54 -49.64 -24.66
CA SER A 248 39.31 -48.33 -25.33
C SER A 248 38.84 -48.36 -26.81
N THR A 249 38.09 -47.33 -27.28
CA THR A 249 38.53 -46.27 -28.25
C THR A 249 37.45 -45.23 -28.64
N ASP A 250 37.90 -44.03 -29.10
CA ASP A 250 37.21 -42.86 -29.70
C ASP A 250 37.99 -42.45 -30.99
N PRO A 251 37.42 -41.91 -32.12
CA PRO A 251 37.33 -40.44 -32.39
C PRO A 251 36.36 -39.86 -33.50
N GLY A 252 36.04 -38.55 -33.47
CA GLY A 252 36.01 -37.65 -34.68
C GLY A 252 34.76 -36.80 -35.07
N GLY A 253 34.96 -35.54 -35.56
CA GLY A 253 33.97 -34.61 -36.20
C GLY A 253 34.19 -34.42 -37.74
N PRO A 254 33.95 -33.26 -38.46
CA PRO A 254 33.36 -31.92 -38.14
C PRO A 254 32.55 -31.18 -39.32
N THR A 255 32.30 -29.84 -39.24
CA THR A 255 32.10 -28.77 -40.30
C THR A 255 30.73 -28.11 -40.68
N ASP A 256 30.80 -26.84 -41.18
CA ASP A 256 29.78 -25.80 -41.55
C ASP A 256 30.22 -25.02 -42.85
N PRO A 257 29.35 -24.41 -43.70
CA PRO A 257 29.39 -22.92 -43.91
C PRO A 257 28.15 -22.15 -44.54
N GLY A 258 27.86 -20.91 -44.07
CA GLY A 258 27.70 -19.66 -44.88
C GLY A 258 26.39 -19.21 -45.62
N GLY A 259 26.05 -17.89 -45.60
CA GLY A 259 24.92 -17.20 -46.32
C GLY A 259 25.33 -16.23 -47.47
N PRO A 260 24.44 -15.43 -48.17
CA PRO A 260 24.28 -13.95 -47.89
C PRO A 260 23.07 -13.10 -48.49
N THR A 261 22.92 -11.82 -48.02
CA THR A 261 22.51 -10.53 -48.71
C THR A 261 21.05 -10.03 -49.02
N ASP A 262 20.92 -8.69 -49.24
CA ASP A 262 19.79 -7.73 -48.99
C ASP A 262 19.64 -6.59 -50.06
N PRO A 263 18.45 -5.97 -50.33
CA PRO A 263 18.26 -4.48 -50.22
C PRO A 263 16.81 -3.93 -49.94
N GLY A 264 16.66 -2.59 -49.71
CA GLY A 264 15.43 -1.86 -49.28
C GLY A 264 14.66 -0.90 -50.25
N GLY A 265 13.87 0.07 -49.71
CA GLY A 265 12.76 0.82 -50.39
C GLY A 265 12.96 2.32 -50.78
N PRO A 266 11.88 3.12 -51.04
CA PRO A 266 11.87 4.60 -50.80
C PRO A 266 10.48 5.27 -50.45
N THR A 267 10.38 6.61 -50.55
CA THR A 267 9.48 7.59 -49.83
C THR A 267 8.49 8.45 -50.70
N ASP A 268 7.76 9.43 -50.08
CA ASP A 268 7.43 10.85 -50.50
C ASP A 268 5.92 11.35 -50.39
N PRO A 269 5.46 12.62 -50.68
CA PRO A 269 5.17 13.71 -49.67
C PRO A 269 3.84 14.58 -49.81
N ASP A 270 3.80 15.76 -49.11
CA ASP A 270 3.07 17.06 -49.33
C ASP A 270 1.71 17.48 -48.61
N GLY A 271 1.56 18.82 -48.36
CA GLY A 271 0.41 19.58 -47.73
C GLY A 271 -0.37 20.50 -48.73
N PRO A 272 -0.85 21.77 -48.46
CA PRO A 272 -1.04 22.60 -47.23
C PRO A 272 -2.30 23.59 -47.19
N THR A 273 -2.35 24.57 -46.23
CA THR A 273 -3.07 25.91 -46.17
C THR A 273 -4.63 26.01 -46.06
N ASP A 274 -5.25 26.67 -45.04
CA ASP A 274 -5.41 28.14 -44.68
C ASP A 274 -6.70 28.78 -45.33
N PRO A 275 -7.39 29.89 -44.90
CA PRO A 275 -7.18 30.91 -43.83
C PRO A 275 -8.43 31.40 -42.99
N GLY A 276 -8.26 32.36 -42.05
CA GLY A 276 -9.24 33.46 -41.77
C GLY A 276 -9.71 33.74 -40.30
N GLY A 277 -9.28 34.86 -39.69
CA GLY A 277 -9.72 35.33 -38.34
C GLY A 277 -10.67 36.55 -38.32
N PRO A 278 -11.00 37.06 -37.12
CA PRO A 278 -10.55 38.42 -36.76
C PRO A 278 -9.87 38.48 -35.38
N GLY A 279 -8.89 39.36 -35.22
CA GLY A 279 -7.99 39.35 -34.05
C GLY A 279 -8.34 40.33 -32.93
N GLY A 280 -7.99 39.93 -31.70
CA GLY A 280 -7.46 40.79 -30.64
C GLY A 280 -5.99 40.44 -30.41
N SER A 281 -5.19 41.35 -29.84
CA SER A 281 -3.74 41.18 -29.69
C SER A 281 -3.37 39.94 -28.88
N GLY A 282 -2.64 39.00 -29.49
CA GLY A 282 -2.22 37.77 -28.85
C GLY A 282 -1.16 38.02 -27.77
N GLY A 283 -1.49 37.68 -26.53
CA GLY A 283 -0.62 37.73 -25.38
C GLY A 283 -1.26 36.96 -24.22
N VAL A 284 -0.44 36.28 -23.44
CA VAL A 284 -0.84 35.60 -22.20
C VAL A 284 -1.60 36.55 -21.25
N ALA A 285 -2.64 36.04 -20.60
CA ALA A 285 -3.40 36.75 -19.58
C ALA A 285 -2.96 36.31 -18.18
N ALA A 286 -3.14 37.16 -17.17
CA ALA A 286 -2.96 36.78 -15.78
C ALA A 286 -4.05 37.37 -14.87
N THR A 287 -4.24 36.75 -13.70
CA THR A 287 -5.00 37.28 -12.56
C THR A 287 -4.16 37.19 -11.29
N LEU A 288 -4.40 38.09 -10.32
CA LEU A 288 -3.70 38.12 -9.03
C LEU A 288 -4.62 37.73 -7.87
N GLU A 289 -4.16 36.77 -7.07
CA GLU A 289 -4.72 36.38 -5.79
C GLU A 289 -3.76 36.76 -4.65
N THR A 290 -4.28 37.22 -3.51
CA THR A 290 -3.43 37.61 -2.35
C THR A 290 -3.99 37.13 -1.01
N THR A 291 -3.16 36.46 -0.21
CA THR A 291 -3.48 35.98 1.14
C THR A 291 -2.61 36.70 2.16
N ARG A 292 -3.18 37.24 3.25
CA ARG A 292 -2.53 38.23 4.13
C ARG A 292 -2.37 37.72 5.56
N TRP A 293 -1.35 38.20 6.27
CA TRP A 293 -1.15 38.00 7.70
C TRP A 293 -0.39 39.19 8.32
N ASP A 294 -0.26 39.22 9.65
CA ASP A 294 0.46 40.29 10.33
C ASP A 294 1.95 40.31 9.92
N GLY A 295 2.35 41.40 9.24
CA GLY A 295 3.70 41.60 8.73
C GLY A 295 4.00 41.05 7.34
N GLY A 296 3.00 40.54 6.60
CA GLY A 296 3.25 40.04 5.24
C GLY A 296 2.03 39.59 4.42
N PHE A 297 2.29 39.14 3.20
CA PHE A 297 1.30 38.51 2.34
C PHE A 297 1.93 37.58 1.30
N ARG A 298 1.14 36.62 0.82
CA ARG A 298 1.42 35.78 -0.34
C ARG A 298 0.71 36.37 -1.55
N ALA A 299 1.37 36.39 -2.69
CA ALA A 299 0.82 36.82 -3.97
C ALA A 299 0.98 35.68 -5.00
N ASN A 300 -0.13 35.25 -5.60
CA ASN A 300 -0.17 34.22 -6.65
C ASN A 300 -0.70 34.84 -7.94
N TYR A 301 0.09 34.77 -9.02
CA TYR A 301 -0.35 35.04 -10.37
C TYR A 301 -0.74 33.73 -11.07
N HIS A 302 -1.99 33.65 -11.49
CA HIS A 302 -2.50 32.59 -12.36
C HIS A 302 -2.33 33.07 -13.81
N VAL A 303 -1.40 32.48 -14.56
CA VAL A 303 -1.08 32.85 -15.96
C VAL A 303 -1.73 31.84 -16.91
N THR A 304 -2.34 32.33 -17.99
CA THR A 304 -3.00 31.51 -19.01
C THR A 304 -2.64 31.98 -20.41
N ASN A 305 -2.56 31.08 -21.39
CA ASN A 305 -2.46 31.45 -22.80
C ASN A 305 -3.77 31.17 -23.55
N PRO A 306 -4.71 32.15 -23.62
CA PRO A 306 -5.92 32.02 -24.43
C PRO A 306 -5.69 32.22 -25.94
N GLY A 307 -4.45 32.50 -26.37
CA GLY A 307 -4.08 32.73 -27.76
C GLY A 307 -3.82 31.43 -28.54
N SER A 308 -3.78 31.55 -29.88
CA SER A 308 -3.56 30.40 -30.79
C SER A 308 -2.10 30.02 -31.02
N ASN A 309 -1.14 30.76 -30.44
CA ASN A 309 0.29 30.52 -30.61
C ASN A 309 0.98 30.37 -29.25
N ALA A 310 2.02 29.53 -29.17
CA ALA A 310 2.86 29.45 -27.98
C ALA A 310 3.56 30.79 -27.75
N THR A 311 3.41 31.36 -26.54
CA THR A 311 3.80 32.75 -26.24
C THR A 311 4.67 32.81 -24.99
N THR A 312 5.71 33.64 -24.99
CA THR A 312 6.52 33.88 -23.78
C THR A 312 5.74 34.71 -22.76
N TRP A 313 6.11 34.66 -21.48
CA TRP A 313 5.46 35.45 -20.44
C TRP A 313 6.49 36.14 -19.54
N LYS A 314 6.14 37.34 -19.07
CA LYS A 314 6.86 38.14 -18.09
C LYS A 314 5.85 39.01 -17.35
N ILE A 315 5.91 39.04 -16.03
CA ILE A 315 5.02 39.88 -15.20
C ILE A 315 5.85 41.00 -14.59
N GLU A 316 5.35 42.22 -14.65
CA GLU A 316 5.99 43.41 -14.09
C GLU A 316 5.02 44.11 -13.15
N PHE A 317 5.48 44.56 -11.99
CA PHE A 317 4.66 45.26 -10.99
C PHE A 317 5.51 46.14 -10.08
N ASP A 318 4.87 47.11 -9.45
CA ASP A 318 5.48 47.92 -8.39
C ASP A 318 5.01 47.42 -7.01
N LEU A 319 5.92 47.33 -6.05
CA LEU A 319 5.59 47.04 -4.65
C LEU A 319 5.88 48.30 -3.80
N PRO A 320 4.85 49.00 -3.29
CA PRO A 320 5.05 50.27 -2.57
C PRO A 320 5.73 50.12 -1.21
N SER A 321 5.57 48.96 -0.56
CA SER A 321 6.18 48.65 0.74
C SER A 321 6.48 47.17 0.89
N GLY A 322 7.56 46.86 1.60
CA GLY A 322 7.99 45.49 1.89
C GLY A 322 9.11 44.97 1.00
N THR A 323 9.49 43.73 1.27
CA THR A 323 10.56 43.00 0.59
C THR A 323 10.05 41.62 0.20
N ILE A 324 10.28 41.25 -1.05
CA ILE A 324 10.01 39.89 -1.53
C ILE A 324 11.06 38.93 -0.96
N GLY A 325 10.60 37.83 -0.37
CA GLY A 325 11.42 36.74 0.17
C GLY A 325 11.37 35.52 -0.74
N ASP A 326 10.54 34.54 -0.39
CA ASP A 326 10.38 33.30 -1.17
C ASP A 326 9.63 33.55 -2.49
N ILE A 327 10.04 32.86 -3.54
CA ILE A 327 9.51 32.96 -4.91
C ILE A 327 9.54 31.57 -5.54
N TRP A 328 8.48 31.19 -6.27
CA TRP A 328 8.42 29.92 -6.99
C TRP A 328 7.97 30.11 -8.44
N ASN A 329 8.36 29.15 -9.29
CA ASN A 329 8.10 29.07 -10.74
C ASN A 329 8.61 30.24 -11.61
N ALA A 330 9.18 31.28 -11.01
CA ALA A 330 9.82 32.41 -11.67
C ALA A 330 11.20 32.73 -11.09
N GLU A 331 11.97 33.49 -11.85
CA GLU A 331 13.11 34.28 -11.41
C GLU A 331 12.68 35.73 -11.22
N LEU A 332 13.30 36.45 -10.28
CA LEU A 332 12.96 37.84 -9.95
C LEU A 332 14.14 38.78 -10.24
N SER A 333 13.85 39.86 -10.95
CA SER A 333 14.70 41.05 -11.03
C SER A 333 14.02 42.24 -10.34
N GLN A 334 14.80 43.10 -9.71
CA GLN A 334 14.33 44.28 -8.96
C GLN A 334 15.10 45.54 -9.36
N SER A 335 14.39 46.65 -9.54
CA SER A 335 14.96 47.99 -9.67
C SER A 335 14.14 48.99 -8.85
N GLY A 336 14.64 49.38 -7.67
CA GLY A 336 13.90 50.21 -6.73
C GLY A 336 12.64 49.47 -6.21
N THR A 337 11.47 50.08 -6.36
CA THR A 337 10.16 49.47 -6.05
C THR A 337 9.60 48.62 -7.20
N HIS A 338 10.24 48.61 -8.36
CA HIS A 338 9.79 47.88 -9.54
C HIS A 338 10.36 46.47 -9.58
N TYR A 339 9.50 45.50 -9.88
CA TYR A 339 9.79 44.07 -9.85
C TYR A 339 9.36 43.40 -11.16
N VAL A 340 10.21 42.50 -11.64
CA VAL A 340 10.03 41.76 -12.90
C VAL A 340 10.19 40.27 -12.62
N LEU A 341 9.13 39.49 -12.87
CA LEU A 341 9.12 38.04 -12.82
C LEU A 341 9.29 37.46 -14.23
N THR A 342 10.33 36.65 -14.42
CA THR A 342 10.61 35.92 -15.66
C THR A 342 10.50 34.40 -15.45
N PRO A 343 10.26 33.59 -16.50
CA PRO A 343 10.01 32.16 -16.33
C PRO A 343 11.28 31.41 -15.91
N LYS A 344 11.17 30.55 -14.89
CA LYS A 344 12.30 29.72 -14.43
C LYS A 344 12.39 28.37 -15.16
N TYR A 345 11.24 27.78 -15.50
CA TYR A 345 11.17 26.43 -16.09
C TYR A 345 10.40 26.39 -17.42
N SER A 346 9.36 27.23 -17.57
CA SER A 346 8.47 27.23 -18.74
C SER A 346 8.53 28.57 -19.50
N PRO A 347 9.57 28.82 -20.34
CA PRO A 347 9.77 30.11 -20.99
C PRO A 347 8.69 30.50 -22.00
N THR A 348 7.95 29.52 -22.52
CA THR A 348 6.81 29.67 -23.44
C THR A 348 5.64 28.84 -22.94
N LEU A 349 4.44 29.40 -22.97
CA LEU A 349 3.18 28.75 -22.61
C LEU A 349 2.43 28.38 -23.90
N ALA A 350 2.01 27.13 -24.09
CA ALA A 350 1.33 26.71 -25.32
C ALA A 350 -0.15 27.15 -25.33
N PRO A 351 -0.85 27.15 -26.49
CA PRO A 351 -2.26 27.48 -26.56
C PRO A 351 -3.12 26.62 -25.63
N GLY A 352 -3.86 27.26 -24.72
CA GLY A 352 -4.71 26.60 -23.72
C GLY A 352 -4.02 26.23 -22.41
N ASP A 353 -2.69 26.32 -22.31
CA ASP A 353 -1.96 26.02 -21.08
C ASP A 353 -2.14 27.13 -20.02
N SER A 354 -1.95 26.73 -18.75
CA SER A 354 -1.90 27.61 -17.58
C SER A 354 -0.73 27.26 -16.66
N LEU A 355 -0.28 28.23 -15.86
CA LEU A 355 0.68 28.02 -14.77
C LEU A 355 0.47 29.01 -13.62
N GLU A 356 0.92 28.63 -12.43
CA GLU A 356 1.00 29.52 -11.28
C GLU A 356 2.42 30.01 -11.03
N VAL A 357 2.54 31.28 -10.71
CA VAL A 357 3.76 31.94 -10.23
C VAL A 357 3.41 32.65 -8.94
N GLY A 358 4.33 32.73 -7.98
CA GLY A 358 4.07 33.60 -6.85
C GLY A 358 5.24 33.82 -5.93
N PHE A 359 4.99 34.63 -4.92
CA PHE A 359 5.99 35.10 -3.99
C PHE A 359 5.40 35.49 -2.62
N ILE A 360 6.29 35.58 -1.64
CA ILE A 360 5.99 36.03 -0.27
C ILE A 360 6.58 37.43 -0.08
N VAL A 361 5.77 38.37 0.41
CA VAL A 361 6.20 39.71 0.82
C VAL A 361 6.20 39.81 2.33
N THR A 362 7.30 40.28 2.91
CA THR A 362 7.36 40.78 4.29
C THR A 362 7.26 42.30 4.25
N GLN A 363 6.32 42.92 4.98
CA GLN A 363 6.18 44.38 5.01
C GLN A 363 5.87 44.94 6.40
N PRO A 364 6.49 46.07 6.79
CA PRO A 364 6.15 46.76 8.03
C PRO A 364 4.91 47.65 7.85
N GLY A 365 3.93 47.54 8.75
CA GLY A 365 2.73 48.39 8.77
C GLY A 365 1.52 47.77 8.09
N GLU A 366 0.57 48.62 7.67
CA GLU A 366 -0.65 48.19 6.98
C GLU A 366 -0.37 47.54 5.62
N TYR A 367 -1.30 46.70 5.16
CA TYR A 367 -1.15 45.99 3.90
C TYR A 367 -1.11 46.95 2.69
N SER A 368 0.00 46.92 1.94
CA SER A 368 0.07 47.47 0.58
C SER A 368 0.07 46.33 -0.46
N PRO A 369 -0.84 46.32 -1.45
CA PRO A 369 -0.80 45.37 -2.56
C PRO A 369 0.29 45.70 -3.59
N PRO A 370 0.65 44.76 -4.46
CA PRO A 370 1.30 45.07 -5.73
C PRO A 370 0.43 46.02 -6.58
N THR A 371 1.06 46.98 -7.25
CA THR A 371 0.42 47.98 -8.11
C THR A 371 1.05 47.98 -9.51
N ASN A 372 0.43 48.68 -10.47
CA ASN A 372 0.92 48.80 -11.86
C ASN A 372 1.24 47.45 -12.53
N ILE A 373 0.44 46.42 -12.21
CA ILE A 373 0.68 45.05 -12.65
C ILE A 373 0.38 44.91 -14.14
N VAL A 374 1.38 44.48 -14.90
CA VAL A 374 1.25 44.14 -16.32
C VAL A 374 1.85 42.76 -16.62
N ILE A 375 1.25 42.06 -17.58
CA ILE A 375 1.82 40.84 -18.18
C ILE A 375 2.14 41.13 -19.64
N ASN A 376 3.41 40.95 -20.04
CA ASN A 376 3.93 41.33 -21.35
C ASN A 376 3.63 42.80 -21.78
N GLY A 377 3.37 43.69 -20.82
CA GLY A 377 2.99 45.09 -21.05
C GLY A 377 1.47 45.36 -21.04
N GLU A 378 0.62 44.34 -20.98
CA GLU A 378 -0.84 44.48 -20.89
C GLU A 378 -1.34 44.43 -19.43
N PRO A 379 -2.34 45.24 -19.02
CA PRO A 379 -2.81 45.27 -17.63
C PRO A 379 -3.41 43.95 -17.13
N VAL A 380 -3.05 43.57 -15.90
CA VAL A 380 -3.64 42.41 -15.20
C VAL A 380 -4.98 42.79 -14.57
N ALA A 381 -6.02 41.98 -14.79
CA ALA A 381 -7.35 42.22 -14.23
C ALA A 381 -7.37 42.02 -12.70
N GLY A 382 -8.02 42.95 -11.99
CA GLY A 382 -7.79 43.16 -10.56
C GLY A 382 -8.38 42.10 -9.62
N GLY A 383 -7.63 41.80 -8.55
CA GLY A 383 -8.14 41.09 -7.38
C GLY A 383 -8.98 42.00 -6.47
N SER A 384 -10.13 41.51 -6.02
CA SER A 384 -11.00 42.21 -5.06
C SER A 384 -10.61 41.90 -3.61
N THR A 385 -10.93 42.82 -2.68
CA THR A 385 -10.59 42.74 -1.25
C THR A 385 -11.64 41.99 -0.42
N PRO A 386 -11.27 40.95 0.34
CA PRO A 386 -11.92 40.62 1.61
C PRO A 386 -11.64 41.74 2.63
N THR A 387 -12.65 42.20 3.37
CA THR A 387 -12.62 43.45 4.14
C THR A 387 -12.59 43.29 5.68
N THR A 388 -12.04 42.19 6.20
CA THR A 388 -11.83 42.00 7.65
C THR A 388 -10.38 41.62 7.98
N PRO A 389 -9.64 42.45 8.75
CA PRO A 389 -8.29 42.11 9.24
C PRO A 389 -8.34 41.02 10.31
N PRO A 390 -7.38 40.07 10.34
CA PRO A 390 -7.19 39.18 11.49
C PRO A 390 -6.57 39.97 12.65
N THR A 391 -6.94 39.62 13.89
CA THR A 391 -6.35 40.21 15.10
C THR A 391 -5.49 39.19 15.84
N ASN A 392 -4.21 39.52 16.00
CA ASN A 392 -3.20 39.04 16.97
C ASN A 392 -3.59 37.84 17.89
N PRO A 393 -2.91 36.68 17.80
CA PRO A 393 -3.30 35.46 18.51
C PRO A 393 -2.79 35.40 19.96
N THR A 394 -3.59 35.90 20.91
CA THR A 394 -3.46 35.54 22.34
C THR A 394 -4.76 35.16 23.05
N ASP A 395 -5.91 35.23 22.37
CA ASP A 395 -7.14 34.52 22.76
C ASP A 395 -7.93 34.19 21.47
N PRO A 396 -8.47 32.96 21.31
CA PRO A 396 -9.30 32.62 20.15
C PRO A 396 -10.67 33.32 20.21
N PRO A 397 -11.29 33.62 19.05
CA PRO A 397 -12.64 34.17 19.02
C PRO A 397 -13.64 33.13 19.57
N ILE A 398 -14.33 33.49 20.66
CA ILE A 398 -15.43 32.72 21.20
C ILE A 398 -16.57 32.69 20.18
N ILE A 399 -16.75 31.55 19.52
CA ILE A 399 -18.03 31.19 18.90
C ILE A 399 -19.02 31.06 20.08
N PRO A 400 -20.18 31.75 20.07
CA PRO A 400 -21.18 31.54 21.12
C PRO A 400 -21.63 30.07 21.05
N PRO A 401 -21.55 29.31 22.15
CA PRO A 401 -21.78 27.88 22.10
C PRO A 401 -23.24 27.60 21.70
N ILE A 402 -23.42 26.87 20.61
CA ILE A 402 -24.57 25.97 20.52
C ILE A 402 -24.24 24.87 21.52
N VAL A 403 -25.13 24.66 22.48
CA VAL A 403 -24.98 23.64 23.53
C VAL A 403 -25.95 22.52 23.18
N PRO A 404 -25.46 21.37 22.65
CA PRO A 404 -26.19 20.11 22.75
C PRO A 404 -26.49 19.81 24.22
N PRO A 405 -27.56 19.07 24.55
CA PRO A 405 -27.81 18.69 25.94
C PRO A 405 -26.62 17.91 26.51
N PRO A 406 -26.34 17.95 27.82
CA PRO A 406 -25.30 17.11 28.40
C PRO A 406 -25.73 15.64 28.38
N HIS A 407 -25.04 14.81 27.60
CA HIS A 407 -25.20 13.36 27.62
C HIS A 407 -24.47 12.78 28.85
N THR A 408 -25.14 11.85 29.54
CA THR A 408 -24.50 10.98 30.53
C THR A 408 -24.08 9.70 29.81
N PRO A 409 -22.84 9.18 30.00
CA PRO A 409 -22.40 7.97 29.32
C PRO A 409 -23.38 6.82 29.57
N SER A 410 -23.99 6.35 28.48
CA SER A 410 -24.90 5.22 28.44
C SER A 410 -24.09 3.92 28.56
N SER A 411 -24.67 2.88 29.15
CA SER A 411 -24.04 1.55 29.18
C SER A 411 -24.60 0.69 28.05
N THR A 412 -24.23 1.04 26.82
CA THR A 412 -24.56 0.35 25.56
C THR A 412 -23.41 -0.58 25.14
N THR A 413 -23.68 -1.51 24.22
CA THR A 413 -22.73 -2.55 23.76
C THR A 413 -22.00 -2.21 22.45
N GLY A 414 -22.46 -1.17 21.75
CA GLY A 414 -21.82 -0.60 20.56
C GLY A 414 -20.64 0.31 20.92
N LEU A 415 -19.79 0.58 19.92
CA LEU A 415 -18.69 1.54 20.00
C LEU A 415 -18.56 2.31 18.68
N PHE A 416 -18.78 3.62 18.71
CA PHE A 416 -18.34 4.54 17.67
C PHE A 416 -16.88 4.93 17.90
N ALA A 417 -16.08 4.75 16.85
CA ALA A 417 -14.65 5.07 16.91
C ALA A 417 -14.10 5.32 15.50
N PRO A 418 -14.05 6.56 15.02
CA PRO A 418 -13.58 6.85 13.68
C PRO A 418 -12.04 6.76 13.60
N TYR A 419 -11.51 6.47 12.41
CA TYR A 419 -10.07 6.43 12.19
C TYR A 419 -9.48 7.84 12.14
N VAL A 420 -8.30 8.02 12.74
CA VAL A 420 -7.43 9.21 12.62
C VAL A 420 -6.14 8.81 11.90
N ASP A 421 -5.79 9.48 10.79
CA ASP A 421 -4.43 9.37 10.24
C ASP A 421 -3.47 10.25 11.06
N MET A 422 -2.70 9.59 11.93
CA MET A 422 -1.74 10.25 12.83
C MET A 422 -0.56 10.90 12.09
N THR A 423 -0.36 10.55 10.82
CA THR A 423 0.73 11.06 9.98
C THR A 423 0.31 12.22 9.07
N LEU A 424 -1.00 12.47 8.94
CA LEU A 424 -1.55 13.53 8.10
C LEU A 424 -1.09 14.93 8.57
N TRP A 425 -1.09 15.88 7.64
CA TRP A 425 -0.91 17.29 7.95
C TRP A 425 -2.07 18.11 7.34
N PRO A 426 -2.72 19.03 8.09
CA PRO A 426 -2.48 19.36 9.50
C PRO A 426 -2.76 18.18 10.45
N GLN A 427 -2.12 18.22 11.62
CA GLN A 427 -2.39 17.29 12.71
C GLN A 427 -3.85 17.40 13.17
N PHE A 428 -4.40 16.30 13.69
CA PHE A 428 -5.79 16.27 14.12
C PHE A 428 -5.99 16.98 15.47
N ASP A 429 -6.99 17.85 15.56
CA ASP A 429 -7.28 18.62 16.77
C ASP A 429 -8.21 17.85 17.72
N PHE A 430 -7.60 16.97 18.52
CA PHE A 430 -8.30 16.23 19.58
C PHE A 430 -8.95 17.14 20.64
N ALA A 431 -8.40 18.33 20.89
CA ALA A 431 -8.98 19.27 21.86
C ALA A 431 -10.24 19.95 21.30
N GLY A 432 -10.20 20.31 20.01
CA GLY A 432 -11.36 20.75 19.24
C GLY A 432 -12.46 19.68 19.21
N ALA A 433 -12.12 18.43 18.85
CA ALA A 433 -13.08 17.32 18.80
C ALA A 433 -13.82 17.10 20.14
N ALA A 434 -13.09 16.98 21.25
CA ALA A 434 -13.71 16.81 22.57
C ALA A 434 -14.53 18.02 23.04
N SER A 435 -14.28 19.22 22.50
CA SER A 435 -15.07 20.41 22.83
C SER A 435 -16.45 20.45 22.15
N LEU A 436 -16.66 19.62 21.13
CA LEU A 436 -17.94 19.45 20.46
C LEU A 436 -18.83 18.46 21.23
N GLY A 437 -18.22 17.37 21.72
CA GLY A 437 -18.90 16.28 22.45
C GLY A 437 -19.12 15.01 21.62
N ASP A 438 -18.65 15.01 20.37
CA ASP A 438 -19.06 14.07 19.33
C ASP A 438 -18.17 12.78 19.24
N VAL A 439 -17.10 12.66 20.05
CA VAL A 439 -16.10 11.56 19.93
C VAL A 439 -15.42 11.20 21.27
N ASP A 440 -15.74 10.01 21.81
CA ASP A 440 -15.18 9.48 23.07
C ASP A 440 -14.07 8.42 22.86
N HIS A 441 -14.04 7.78 21.68
CA HIS A 441 -13.04 6.80 21.28
C HIS A 441 -12.58 7.02 19.83
N VAL A 442 -11.32 6.68 19.51
CA VAL A 442 -10.76 6.78 18.14
C VAL A 442 -9.92 5.57 17.77
N ILE A 443 -9.75 5.31 16.48
CA ILE A 443 -8.80 4.31 15.97
C ILE A 443 -7.60 5.05 15.36
N LEU A 444 -6.42 4.91 15.96
CA LEU A 444 -5.22 5.63 15.55
C LEU A 444 -4.48 4.84 14.45
N GLY A 445 -4.58 5.32 13.20
CA GLY A 445 -3.93 4.76 12.02
C GLY A 445 -2.60 5.47 11.68
N PHE A 446 -1.54 4.79 11.28
CA PHE A 446 -1.28 3.34 11.36
C PHE A 446 0.16 3.10 11.80
N ILE A 447 0.40 2.01 12.53
CA ILE A 447 1.75 1.50 12.80
C ILE A 447 2.12 0.44 11.78
N THR A 448 3.24 0.66 11.10
CA THR A 448 3.83 -0.29 10.14
C THR A 448 5.34 -0.41 10.38
N SER A 449 6.01 -1.28 9.63
CA SER A 449 7.47 -1.40 9.69
C SER A 449 8.17 -0.23 9.03
N ASN A 450 9.15 0.34 9.74
CA ASN A 450 10.14 1.22 9.13
C ASN A 450 11.20 0.45 8.32
N SER A 451 12.20 1.17 7.78
CA SER A 451 13.32 0.60 7.00
C SER A 451 14.14 -0.48 7.74
N GLN A 452 14.05 -0.53 9.07
CA GLN A 452 14.74 -1.47 9.96
C GLN A 452 13.81 -2.56 10.51
N GLY A 453 12.55 -2.62 10.05
CA GLY A 453 11.52 -3.54 10.54
C GLY A 453 11.02 -3.22 11.96
N MET A 454 11.25 -2.01 12.46
CA MET A 454 10.77 -1.55 13.77
C MET A 454 9.39 -0.87 13.65
N PRO A 455 8.54 -0.95 14.70
CA PRO A 455 7.22 -0.31 14.69
C PRO A 455 7.36 1.22 14.62
N ALA A 456 6.73 1.82 13.61
CA ALA A 456 6.74 3.25 13.36
C ALA A 456 5.39 3.72 12.80
N TRP A 457 4.98 4.93 13.16
CA TRP A 457 3.80 5.54 12.54
C TRP A 457 4.07 5.78 11.05
N GLY A 458 3.20 5.26 10.19
CA GLY A 458 3.34 5.29 8.72
C GLY A 458 4.64 4.71 8.17
N GLY A 459 5.36 3.88 8.94
CA GLY A 459 6.64 3.32 8.53
C GLY A 459 7.80 4.33 8.48
N PHE A 460 7.61 5.55 8.98
CA PHE A 460 8.63 6.59 8.93
C PHE A 460 9.72 6.37 9.99
N ASP A 461 10.99 6.30 9.58
CA ASP A 461 12.13 6.23 10.53
C ASP A 461 12.05 7.33 11.61
N ALA A 462 11.62 8.53 11.21
CA ALA A 462 11.46 9.70 12.09
C ALA A 462 10.37 9.54 13.16
N TYR A 463 9.39 8.65 12.95
CA TYR A 463 8.33 8.30 13.90
C TYR A 463 8.45 6.85 14.41
N THR A 464 9.66 6.28 14.39
CA THR A 464 9.95 4.98 15.02
C THR A 464 9.67 5.04 16.52
N ILE A 465 8.91 4.09 17.03
CA ILE A 465 8.50 4.07 18.43
C ILE A 465 9.73 3.83 19.32
N GLY A 466 9.93 4.73 20.29
CA GLY A 466 11.06 4.75 21.22
C GLY A 466 12.35 5.43 20.71
N THR A 467 12.55 5.60 19.39
CA THR A 467 13.83 6.12 18.84
C THR A 467 13.69 7.23 17.79
N GLY A 468 12.50 7.45 17.23
CA GLY A 468 12.25 8.43 16.18
C GLY A 468 12.47 9.87 16.63
N ASN A 469 13.23 10.64 15.85
CA ASN A 469 13.60 12.02 16.19
C ASN A 469 12.44 13.03 16.10
N LEU A 470 11.36 12.69 15.40
CA LEU A 470 10.12 13.49 15.33
C LEU A 470 8.95 12.82 16.06
N LEU A 471 9.15 11.66 16.71
CA LEU A 471 8.10 10.92 17.42
C LEU A 471 7.36 11.78 18.46
N TYR A 472 8.03 12.78 19.05
CA TYR A 472 7.42 13.72 19.98
C TYR A 472 6.15 14.39 19.40
N GLN A 473 6.09 14.65 18.09
CA GLN A 473 4.92 15.24 17.42
C GLN A 473 3.69 14.32 17.45
N ILE A 474 3.90 13.00 17.42
CA ILE A 474 2.82 12.01 17.55
C ILE A 474 2.46 11.83 19.02
N ASN A 475 3.46 11.77 19.90
CA ASN A 475 3.24 11.68 21.34
C ASN A 475 2.47 12.89 21.87
N ASP A 476 2.72 14.10 21.37
CA ASP A 476 2.00 15.32 21.76
C ASP A 476 0.52 15.27 21.32
N GLN A 477 0.21 14.71 20.14
CA GLN A 477 -1.17 14.44 19.72
C GLN A 477 -1.87 13.42 20.65
N ILE A 478 -1.21 12.29 20.96
CA ILE A 478 -1.74 11.25 21.85
C ILE A 478 -1.91 11.79 23.29
N ASN A 479 -1.01 12.66 23.74
CA ASN A 479 -1.15 13.37 25.02
C ASN A 479 -2.33 14.35 25.00
N ALA A 480 -2.56 15.07 23.89
CA ALA A 480 -3.73 15.94 23.74
C ALA A 480 -5.04 15.15 23.78
N MET A 481 -5.10 14.01 23.08
CA MET A 481 -6.21 13.04 23.13
C MET A 481 -6.49 12.55 24.56
N HIS A 482 -5.48 12.08 25.29
CA HIS A 482 -5.64 11.65 26.68
C HIS A 482 -6.05 12.80 27.62
N ASN A 483 -5.54 14.02 27.42
CA ASN A 483 -5.93 15.20 28.19
C ASN A 483 -7.38 15.64 27.91
N ALA A 484 -7.88 15.34 26.70
CA ALA A 484 -9.26 15.54 26.29
C ALA A 484 -10.22 14.47 26.83
N GLY A 485 -9.71 13.41 27.46
CA GLY A 485 -10.49 12.28 27.99
C GLY A 485 -10.80 11.20 26.94
N ILE A 486 -10.38 11.40 25.69
CA ILE A 486 -10.62 10.47 24.58
C ILE A 486 -9.78 9.20 24.78
N THR A 487 -10.41 8.05 24.58
CA THR A 487 -9.77 6.72 24.61
C THR A 487 -9.44 6.25 23.19
N ALA A 488 -8.60 5.23 23.04
CA ALA A 488 -8.13 4.83 21.71
C ALA A 488 -7.86 3.34 21.53
N THR A 489 -8.01 2.93 20.28
CA THR A 489 -7.49 1.70 19.69
C THR A 489 -6.30 2.08 18.79
N ILE A 490 -5.23 1.28 18.78
CA ILE A 490 -4.10 1.49 17.86
C ILE A 490 -4.22 0.50 16.70
N SER A 491 -4.20 1.00 15.46
CA SER A 491 -4.25 0.15 14.26
C SER A 491 -2.86 -0.13 13.68
N PHE A 492 -2.64 -1.40 13.33
CA PHE A 492 -1.45 -1.90 12.66
C PHE A 492 -1.76 -2.33 11.23
N GLY A 493 -0.92 -1.92 10.27
CA GLY A 493 -1.11 -2.26 8.85
C GLY A 493 -1.78 -1.12 8.07
N GLY A 494 -2.94 -1.41 7.48
CA GLY A 494 -3.61 -0.58 6.50
C GLY A 494 -2.99 -0.66 5.10
N ALA A 495 -3.58 0.04 4.13
CA ALA A 495 -3.31 -0.07 2.72
C ALA A 495 -1.83 0.14 2.33
N ALA A 496 -1.12 1.04 3.01
CA ALA A 496 0.22 1.47 2.63
C ALA A 496 1.33 0.94 3.56
N ASN A 497 2.51 0.67 2.99
CA ASN A 497 3.70 0.11 3.63
C ASN A 497 3.56 -1.38 3.98
N GLN A 498 4.48 -1.88 4.82
CA GLN A 498 4.57 -3.28 5.21
C GLN A 498 4.14 -3.43 6.68
N GLU A 499 3.09 -4.21 6.94
CA GLU A 499 2.72 -4.62 8.30
C GLU A 499 3.85 -5.42 8.98
N LEU A 500 3.93 -5.34 10.30
CA LEU A 500 5.07 -5.84 11.07
C LEU A 500 5.38 -7.33 10.83
N ALA A 501 4.37 -8.20 10.72
CA ALA A 501 4.53 -9.65 10.53
C ALA A 501 5.01 -10.07 9.12
N LEU A 502 4.93 -9.16 8.13
CA LEU A 502 5.52 -9.35 6.79
C LEU A 502 7.05 -9.18 6.82
N THR A 503 7.57 -8.36 7.74
CA THR A 503 9.01 -8.06 7.84
C THR A 503 9.72 -8.78 8.98
N GLU A 504 9.02 -9.02 10.10
CA GLU A 504 9.53 -9.80 11.22
C GLU A 504 9.25 -11.28 10.99
N THR A 505 10.26 -12.13 11.16
CA THR A 505 10.16 -13.59 10.92
C THR A 505 10.07 -14.41 12.20
N SER A 506 10.38 -13.82 13.35
CA SER A 506 10.29 -14.43 14.68
C SER A 506 9.00 -14.01 15.41
N VAL A 507 8.19 -14.98 15.79
CA VAL A 507 6.95 -14.79 16.59
C VAL A 507 7.24 -14.01 17.87
N THR A 508 8.28 -14.40 18.62
CA THR A 508 8.65 -13.76 19.88
C THR A 508 9.12 -12.32 19.70
N ALA A 509 9.85 -12.03 18.61
CA ALA A 509 10.29 -10.67 18.30
C ALA A 509 9.11 -9.79 17.85
N LEU A 510 8.15 -10.35 17.11
CA LEU A 510 6.92 -9.66 16.71
C LEU A 510 6.05 -9.34 17.94
N ALA A 511 5.85 -10.30 18.85
CA ALA A 511 5.15 -10.08 20.11
C ALA A 511 5.83 -8.98 20.96
N ALA A 512 7.17 -8.95 20.98
CA ALA A 512 7.92 -7.89 21.65
C ALA A 512 7.73 -6.51 20.99
N LYS A 513 7.59 -6.44 19.65
CA LYS A 513 7.28 -5.19 18.93
C LYS A 513 5.86 -4.69 19.25
N TYR A 514 4.86 -5.57 19.31
CA TYR A 514 3.52 -5.20 19.77
C TYR A 514 3.53 -4.76 21.24
N GLN A 515 4.26 -5.46 22.12
CA GLN A 515 4.41 -5.06 23.51
C GLN A 515 5.08 -3.70 23.66
N SER A 516 6.08 -3.34 22.83
CA SER A 516 6.72 -2.02 22.90
C SER A 516 5.79 -0.87 22.50
N VAL A 517 4.72 -1.14 21.74
CA VAL A 517 3.65 -0.16 21.48
C VAL A 517 2.78 0.02 22.73
N ILE A 518 2.40 -1.07 23.39
CA ILE A 518 1.68 -1.02 24.68
C ILE A 518 2.50 -0.25 25.73
N ASP A 519 3.81 -0.51 25.79
CA ASP A 519 4.71 0.12 26.75
C ASP A 519 4.93 1.62 26.47
N ALA A 520 4.84 2.04 25.20
CA ALA A 520 4.99 3.43 24.79
C ALA A 520 3.74 4.28 25.07
N TYR A 521 2.54 3.73 24.90
CA TYR A 521 1.28 4.49 24.93
C TYR A 521 0.30 4.11 26.04
N GLY A 522 0.47 2.95 26.67
CA GLY A 522 -0.46 2.41 27.67
C GLY A 522 -1.76 1.81 27.08
N ILE A 523 -2.02 2.04 25.79
CA ILE A 523 -3.19 1.54 25.05
C ILE A 523 -3.07 0.01 24.85
N ARG A 524 -4.20 -0.69 25.02
CA ARG A 524 -4.30 -2.17 24.94
C ARG A 524 -5.42 -2.67 24.04
N ASN A 525 -6.09 -1.76 23.34
CA ASN A 525 -7.05 -2.11 22.29
C ASN A 525 -6.27 -2.00 20.98
N PHE A 526 -6.12 -3.13 20.28
CA PHE A 526 -5.37 -3.21 19.04
C PHE A 526 -6.27 -3.62 17.88
N ASP A 527 -6.15 -2.88 16.78
CA ASP A 527 -6.73 -3.21 15.50
C ASP A 527 -5.62 -3.72 14.57
N PHE A 528 -5.90 -4.79 13.84
CA PHE A 528 -5.02 -5.34 12.82
C PHE A 528 -5.71 -5.20 11.48
N ASP A 529 -5.33 -4.16 10.75
CA ASP A 529 -5.88 -3.80 9.45
C ASP A 529 -5.08 -4.51 8.34
N ILE A 530 -5.61 -5.63 7.85
CA ILE A 530 -4.88 -6.61 7.03
C ILE A 530 -5.39 -6.57 5.60
N GLU A 531 -4.70 -5.78 4.78
CA GLU A 531 -5.10 -5.46 3.42
C GLU A 531 -4.26 -6.14 2.32
N GLY A 532 -4.79 -6.12 1.10
CA GLY A 532 -4.08 -6.50 -0.12
C GLY A 532 -3.29 -7.82 -0.02
N ALA A 533 -2.02 -7.78 -0.43
CA ALA A 533 -1.14 -8.94 -0.45
C ALA A 533 -0.87 -9.57 0.94
N ALA A 534 -1.08 -8.83 2.04
CA ALA A 534 -0.88 -9.34 3.39
C ALA A 534 -1.87 -10.46 3.77
N GLN A 535 -3.07 -10.43 3.19
CA GLN A 535 -4.06 -11.52 3.31
C GLN A 535 -3.57 -12.79 2.58
N GLY A 536 -2.75 -12.64 1.55
CA GLY A 536 -2.10 -13.70 0.78
C GLY A 536 -1.07 -14.52 1.56
N ASP A 537 -0.23 -13.86 2.36
CA ASP A 537 0.90 -14.49 3.03
C ASP A 537 0.50 -15.22 4.33
N VAL A 538 0.14 -16.50 4.18
CA VAL A 538 -0.19 -17.44 5.27
C VAL A 538 0.90 -17.54 6.34
N ALA A 539 2.18 -17.35 6.00
CA ALA A 539 3.27 -17.39 6.97
C ALA A 539 3.28 -16.13 7.85
N SER A 540 2.98 -14.96 7.27
CA SER A 540 2.75 -13.72 8.03
C SER A 540 1.51 -13.84 8.93
N LEU A 541 0.37 -14.34 8.40
CA LEU A 541 -0.88 -14.50 9.16
C LEU A 541 -0.67 -15.36 10.41
N THR A 542 -0.05 -16.53 10.23
CA THR A 542 0.21 -17.49 11.31
C THR A 542 1.11 -16.90 12.39
N ARG A 543 2.17 -16.20 11.98
CA ARG A 543 3.10 -15.55 12.91
C ARG A 543 2.47 -14.37 13.64
N ARG A 544 1.65 -13.57 12.95
CA ARG A 544 0.85 -12.47 13.53
C ARG A 544 -0.08 -13.02 14.61
N ALA A 545 -0.87 -14.04 14.29
CA ALA A 545 -1.81 -14.64 15.22
C ALA A 545 -1.12 -15.23 16.47
N GLN A 546 0.00 -15.91 16.31
CA GLN A 546 0.79 -16.44 17.43
C GLN A 546 1.39 -15.31 18.30
N ALA A 547 1.87 -14.22 17.68
CA ALA A 547 2.38 -13.07 18.41
C ALA A 547 1.29 -12.29 19.16
N ILE A 548 0.10 -12.15 18.57
CA ILE A 548 -1.10 -11.61 19.22
C ILE A 548 -1.49 -12.48 20.43
N ARG A 549 -1.54 -13.80 20.26
CA ARG A 549 -1.85 -14.73 21.35
C ARG A 549 -0.90 -14.57 22.53
N MET A 550 0.41 -14.38 22.28
CA MET A 550 1.40 -14.13 23.33
C MET A 550 1.13 -12.86 24.14
N ILE A 551 0.78 -11.74 23.48
CA ILE A 551 0.47 -10.48 24.21
C ILE A 551 -0.88 -10.55 24.94
N GLN A 552 -1.86 -11.30 24.42
CA GLN A 552 -3.12 -11.56 25.12
C GLN A 552 -2.90 -12.40 26.38
N GLU A 553 -2.12 -13.47 26.32
CA GLU A 553 -1.78 -14.28 27.50
C GLU A 553 -0.98 -13.49 28.54
N ALA A 554 -0.02 -12.67 28.13
CA ALA A 554 0.72 -11.77 29.01
C ALA A 554 -0.18 -10.68 29.64
N GLY A 555 -1.13 -10.15 28.87
CA GLY A 555 -2.15 -9.22 29.35
C GLY A 555 -3.05 -9.84 30.42
N LEU A 556 -3.62 -11.01 30.14
CA LEU A 556 -4.45 -11.76 31.09
C LEU A 556 -3.67 -12.10 32.37
N ALA A 557 -2.43 -12.61 32.25
CA ALA A 557 -1.59 -12.95 33.40
C ALA A 557 -1.19 -11.74 34.27
N SER A 558 -1.21 -10.52 33.70
CA SER A 558 -0.93 -9.27 34.41
C SER A 558 -2.18 -8.50 34.85
N GLY A 559 -3.38 -9.05 34.63
CA GLY A 559 -4.65 -8.40 34.94
C GLY A 559 -4.96 -7.18 34.07
N LYS A 560 -4.35 -7.11 32.88
CA LYS A 560 -4.48 -6.02 31.90
C LYS A 560 -4.64 -6.63 30.50
N PRO A 561 -5.83 -7.19 30.17
CA PRO A 561 -6.06 -7.87 28.89
C PRO A 561 -5.74 -6.96 27.69
N VAL A 562 -5.57 -7.60 26.53
CA VAL A 562 -5.38 -6.92 25.23
C VAL A 562 -6.56 -7.31 24.35
N GLU A 563 -7.36 -6.32 23.98
CA GLU A 563 -8.50 -6.48 23.08
C GLU A 563 -8.01 -6.40 21.63
N VAL A 564 -8.59 -7.23 20.76
CA VAL A 564 -8.09 -7.44 19.40
C VAL A 564 -9.24 -7.38 18.40
N THR A 565 -9.19 -6.38 17.54
CA THR A 565 -10.00 -6.25 16.33
C THR A 565 -9.17 -6.66 15.12
N PHE A 566 -9.80 -7.30 14.14
CA PHE A 566 -9.25 -7.42 12.79
C PHE A 566 -10.07 -6.57 11.84
N THR A 567 -9.44 -5.62 11.17
CA THR A 567 -10.03 -4.83 10.08
C THR A 567 -9.63 -5.47 8.75
N VAL A 568 -10.62 -5.76 7.89
CA VAL A 568 -10.43 -6.61 6.71
C VAL A 568 -11.31 -6.12 5.54
N PRO A 569 -10.80 -6.11 4.28
CA PRO A 569 -11.61 -5.79 3.10
C PRO A 569 -12.79 -6.74 2.89
N VAL A 570 -13.91 -6.19 2.41
CA VAL A 570 -15.18 -6.92 2.27
C VAL A 570 -15.84 -6.63 0.92
N LEU A 571 -16.63 -7.59 0.42
CA LEU A 571 -17.60 -7.33 -0.64
C LEU A 571 -19.01 -7.27 -0.03
N PRO A 572 -20.05 -6.81 -0.75
CA PRO A 572 -21.43 -6.93 -0.27
C PRO A 572 -21.85 -8.40 0.00
N THR A 573 -21.12 -9.36 -0.56
CA THR A 573 -21.27 -10.81 -0.34
C THR A 573 -20.47 -11.36 0.85
N GLY A 574 -19.82 -10.50 1.65
CA GLY A 574 -19.04 -10.86 2.83
C GLY A 574 -17.52 -10.81 2.59
N LEU A 575 -16.75 -11.37 3.52
CA LEU A 575 -15.30 -11.50 3.38
C LEU A 575 -14.98 -12.42 2.20
N THR A 576 -13.94 -12.05 1.44
CA THR A 576 -13.37 -12.89 0.38
C THR A 576 -12.71 -14.14 0.97
N ALA A 577 -12.29 -15.08 0.13
CA ALA A 577 -11.52 -16.26 0.58
C ALA A 577 -10.21 -15.87 1.30
N ASP A 578 -9.63 -14.71 0.96
CA ASP A 578 -8.42 -14.19 1.57
C ASP A 578 -8.72 -13.52 2.92
N GLY A 579 -9.78 -12.71 3.01
CA GLY A 579 -10.23 -12.13 4.28
C GLY A 579 -10.68 -13.20 5.29
N MET A 580 -11.43 -14.21 4.84
CA MET A 580 -11.78 -15.38 5.66
C MET A 580 -10.55 -16.15 6.13
N ARG A 581 -9.45 -16.15 5.36
CA ARG A 581 -8.19 -16.79 5.76
C ARG A 581 -7.49 -16.02 6.88
N VAL A 582 -7.60 -14.69 6.94
CA VAL A 582 -7.12 -13.89 8.10
C VAL A 582 -7.83 -14.34 9.38
N ILE A 583 -9.17 -14.31 9.38
CA ILE A 583 -9.99 -14.62 10.55
C ILE A 583 -9.83 -16.08 11.00
N THR A 584 -9.94 -17.03 10.06
CA THR A 584 -9.83 -18.46 10.41
C THR A 584 -8.42 -18.86 10.85
N ASN A 585 -7.36 -18.22 10.33
CA ASN A 585 -5.99 -18.44 10.81
C ASN A 585 -5.79 -17.89 12.24
N ALA A 586 -6.34 -16.71 12.54
CA ALA A 586 -6.29 -16.12 13.88
C ALA A 586 -6.98 -17.02 14.92
N ILE A 587 -8.21 -17.50 14.62
CA ILE A 587 -8.95 -18.45 15.46
C ILE A 587 -8.17 -19.77 15.63
N ALA A 588 -7.60 -20.32 14.55
CA ALA A 588 -6.85 -21.58 14.60
C ALA A 588 -5.56 -21.50 15.43
N ASN A 589 -4.97 -20.31 15.58
CA ASN A 589 -3.83 -20.04 16.47
C ASN A 589 -4.27 -19.53 17.87
N GLY A 590 -5.57 -19.53 18.16
CA GLY A 590 -6.12 -19.27 19.48
C GLY A 590 -6.23 -17.79 19.86
N VAL A 591 -6.17 -16.87 18.90
CA VAL A 591 -6.43 -15.44 19.16
C VAL A 591 -7.86 -15.27 19.67
N ASP A 592 -8.02 -14.53 20.76
CA ASP A 592 -9.34 -14.12 21.25
C ASP A 592 -9.74 -12.85 20.49
N ILE A 593 -10.59 -13.00 19.46
CA ILE A 593 -11.00 -11.89 18.60
C ILE A 593 -12.18 -11.19 19.25
N SER A 594 -11.99 -9.93 19.62
CA SER A 594 -13.03 -9.06 20.18
C SER A 594 -14.03 -8.65 19.09
N ARG A 595 -13.53 -8.17 17.94
CA ARG A 595 -14.37 -7.76 16.80
C ARG A 595 -13.72 -8.11 15.44
N VAL A 596 -14.56 -8.32 14.44
CA VAL A 596 -14.21 -8.37 13.02
C VAL A 596 -14.83 -7.15 12.37
N ASN A 597 -13.98 -6.18 12.04
CA ASN A 597 -14.35 -4.92 11.44
C ASN A 597 -14.24 -5.03 9.92
N VAL A 598 -15.29 -4.65 9.20
CA VAL A 598 -15.34 -4.78 7.74
C VAL A 598 -15.23 -3.42 7.08
N MET A 599 -14.28 -3.31 6.15
CA MET A 599 -14.12 -2.10 5.34
C MET A 599 -15.16 -2.09 4.23
N ALA A 600 -16.34 -1.54 4.54
CA ALA A 600 -17.49 -1.41 3.65
C ALA A 600 -17.31 -0.22 2.68
N MET A 601 -16.25 -0.30 1.89
CA MET A 601 -15.74 0.73 1.00
C MET A 601 -15.03 0.08 -0.18
N ASP A 602 -14.90 0.81 -1.29
CA ASP A 602 -13.96 0.50 -2.36
C ASP A 602 -14.08 -0.93 -2.89
N TYR A 603 -15.33 -1.27 -3.24
CA TYR A 603 -15.69 -2.58 -3.76
C TYR A 603 -15.05 -2.86 -5.13
N PHE A 604 -14.78 -1.81 -5.92
CA PHE A 604 -14.15 -1.84 -7.25
C PHE A 604 -14.83 -2.81 -8.26
N ASP A 605 -16.03 -3.29 -7.98
CA ASP A 605 -16.78 -4.22 -8.82
C ASP A 605 -17.64 -3.43 -9.83
N PRO A 606 -17.27 -3.42 -11.13
CA PRO A 606 -18.01 -2.66 -12.15
C PRO A 606 -19.39 -3.24 -12.46
N SER A 607 -19.77 -4.38 -11.86
CA SER A 607 -21.12 -4.95 -11.95
C SER A 607 -22.08 -4.43 -10.86
N LEU A 608 -21.56 -3.78 -9.81
CA LEU A 608 -22.39 -3.21 -8.74
C LEU A 608 -22.97 -1.84 -9.15
N PRO A 609 -24.30 -1.64 -9.13
CA PRO A 609 -24.91 -0.31 -9.26
C PRO A 609 -24.75 0.51 -7.97
N VAL A 610 -23.61 1.18 -7.81
CA VAL A 610 -23.19 1.89 -6.58
C VAL A 610 -23.94 3.19 -6.24
N ALA A 611 -24.56 3.84 -7.24
CA ALA A 611 -25.23 5.14 -7.06
C ALA A 611 -26.41 5.07 -6.06
N GLY A 612 -26.26 5.70 -4.89
CA GLY A 612 -27.26 5.66 -3.81
C GLY A 612 -27.45 4.29 -3.17
N LYS A 613 -26.40 3.45 -3.19
CA LYS A 613 -26.45 2.05 -2.73
C LYS A 613 -25.36 1.68 -1.73
N MET A 614 -24.43 2.58 -1.40
CA MET A 614 -23.30 2.28 -0.52
C MET A 614 -23.74 1.82 0.89
N GLY A 615 -24.78 2.43 1.47
CA GLY A 615 -25.35 1.99 2.75
C GLY A 615 -26.09 0.65 2.65
N ASP A 616 -26.76 0.37 1.53
CA ASP A 616 -27.36 -0.95 1.29
C ASP A 616 -26.27 -2.03 1.17
N TYR A 617 -25.11 -1.70 0.61
CA TYR A 617 -23.97 -2.61 0.46
C TYR A 617 -23.19 -2.82 1.77
N ALA A 618 -23.02 -1.79 2.59
CA ALA A 618 -22.46 -1.92 3.93
C ALA A 618 -23.30 -2.86 4.81
N ILE A 619 -24.64 -2.75 4.74
CA ILE A 619 -25.58 -3.64 5.44
C ILE A 619 -25.50 -5.09 4.92
N GLN A 620 -25.41 -5.27 3.60
CA GLN A 620 -25.24 -6.61 3.00
C GLN A 620 -23.91 -7.25 3.43
N ALA A 621 -22.81 -6.50 3.38
CA ALA A 621 -21.49 -6.95 3.83
C ALA A 621 -21.52 -7.37 5.31
N ALA A 622 -22.03 -6.51 6.20
CA ALA A 622 -22.14 -6.80 7.63
C ALA A 622 -22.98 -8.07 7.90
N THR A 623 -24.08 -8.26 7.16
CA THR A 623 -24.94 -9.44 7.28
C THR A 623 -24.25 -10.71 6.77
N ALA A 624 -23.57 -10.63 5.63
CA ALA A 624 -22.82 -11.76 5.10
C ALA A 624 -21.64 -12.16 6.00
N VAL A 625 -20.97 -11.19 6.63
CA VAL A 625 -19.89 -11.47 7.59
C VAL A 625 -20.43 -12.07 8.89
N HIS A 626 -21.56 -11.57 9.43
CA HIS A 626 -22.27 -12.24 10.53
C HIS A 626 -22.49 -13.74 10.21
N ASP A 627 -23.08 -14.04 9.05
CA ASP A 627 -23.39 -15.41 8.63
C ASP A 627 -22.13 -16.27 8.40
N GLN A 628 -21.00 -15.66 8.01
CA GLN A 628 -19.69 -16.31 7.93
C GLN A 628 -19.07 -16.59 9.31
N LEU A 629 -19.35 -15.77 10.33
CA LEU A 629 -18.83 -15.94 11.69
C LEU A 629 -19.62 -16.97 12.52
N VAL A 630 -20.94 -17.09 12.33
CA VAL A 630 -21.81 -18.08 13.01
C VAL A 630 -21.21 -19.50 13.07
N PRO A 631 -20.75 -20.13 11.96
CA PRO A 631 -20.18 -21.47 12.02
C PRO A 631 -18.79 -21.55 12.68
N LEU A 632 -18.08 -20.43 12.85
CA LEU A 632 -16.76 -20.37 13.50
C LEU A 632 -16.87 -20.28 15.02
N TYR A 633 -17.99 -19.78 15.54
CA TYR A 633 -18.23 -19.56 16.97
C TYR A 633 -19.48 -20.31 17.48
N PRO A 634 -19.52 -21.65 17.42
CA PRO A 634 -20.72 -22.45 17.74
C PRO A 634 -21.18 -22.39 19.21
N ASN A 635 -20.44 -21.70 20.09
CA ASN A 635 -20.77 -21.49 21.49
C ASN A 635 -21.31 -20.08 21.80
N LYS A 636 -21.34 -19.17 20.81
CA LYS A 636 -21.91 -17.83 20.92
C LYS A 636 -23.35 -17.81 20.39
N THR A 637 -24.19 -16.95 20.95
CA THR A 637 -25.52 -16.63 20.45
C THR A 637 -25.46 -15.67 19.26
N ASP A 638 -26.54 -15.58 18.47
CA ASP A 638 -26.68 -14.65 17.32
C ASP A 638 -26.32 -13.20 17.72
N ALA A 639 -26.82 -12.74 18.87
CA ALA A 639 -26.48 -11.41 19.42
C ALA A 639 -24.98 -11.26 19.72
N GLU A 640 -24.33 -12.26 20.33
CA GLU A 640 -22.89 -12.26 20.58
C GLU A 640 -22.04 -12.35 19.29
N ILE A 641 -22.62 -12.74 18.14
CA ILE A 641 -21.96 -12.64 16.83
C ILE A 641 -22.16 -11.23 16.23
N TRP A 642 -23.34 -10.63 16.36
CA TRP A 642 -23.55 -9.22 15.96
C TRP A 642 -22.64 -8.27 16.76
N GLU A 643 -22.47 -8.49 18.07
CA GLU A 643 -21.51 -7.77 18.90
C GLU A 643 -20.03 -7.98 18.47
N MET A 644 -19.73 -9.02 17.68
CA MET A 644 -18.42 -9.19 17.06
C MET A 644 -18.29 -8.50 15.71
N VAL A 645 -19.38 -8.12 15.04
CA VAL A 645 -19.31 -7.40 13.75
C VAL A 645 -19.14 -5.91 14.01
N ALA A 646 -18.13 -5.32 13.38
CA ALA A 646 -17.98 -3.87 13.25
C ALA A 646 -17.94 -3.46 11.78
N VAL A 647 -18.28 -2.22 11.45
CA VAL A 647 -18.34 -1.72 10.06
C VAL A 647 -17.66 -0.36 9.94
N THR A 648 -16.68 -0.26 9.02
CA THR A 648 -16.04 0.99 8.60
C THR A 648 -16.39 1.28 7.14
N PRO A 649 -17.34 2.18 6.81
CA PRO A 649 -17.39 2.83 5.51
C PRO A 649 -16.31 3.90 5.36
N MET A 650 -15.94 4.20 4.11
CA MET A 650 -15.24 5.43 3.77
C MET A 650 -16.28 6.50 3.48
N ILE A 651 -16.23 7.65 4.16
CA ILE A 651 -17.29 8.67 4.07
C ILE A 651 -17.17 9.54 2.82
N GLY A 652 -18.29 9.94 2.23
CA GLY A 652 -18.28 10.73 1.00
C GLY A 652 -17.68 9.96 -0.19
N VAL A 653 -16.81 10.60 -0.97
CA VAL A 653 -16.19 10.04 -2.17
C VAL A 653 -15.09 9.05 -1.77
N ASN A 654 -15.16 7.84 -2.33
CA ASN A 654 -14.19 6.74 -2.14
C ASN A 654 -12.99 6.84 -3.11
N ASP A 655 -12.02 5.92 -2.99
CA ASP A 655 -10.91 5.80 -3.96
C ASP A 655 -11.43 5.40 -5.36
N ASN A 656 -12.50 4.61 -5.43
CA ASN A 656 -13.35 4.51 -6.62
C ASN A 656 -14.33 5.70 -6.70
N PRO A 657 -14.14 6.70 -7.59
CA PRO A 657 -14.90 7.95 -7.55
C PRO A 657 -16.39 7.84 -7.95
N VAL A 658 -16.86 6.66 -8.37
CA VAL A 658 -18.31 6.39 -8.55
C VAL A 658 -18.96 5.83 -7.28
N GLU A 659 -18.17 5.33 -6.34
CA GLU A 659 -18.59 4.93 -5.00
C GLU A 659 -18.60 6.18 -4.11
N ILE A 660 -19.80 6.54 -3.63
CA ILE A 660 -19.99 7.74 -2.79
C ILE A 660 -20.92 7.36 -1.64
N PHE A 661 -20.38 7.27 -0.43
CA PHE A 661 -21.12 6.99 0.80
C PHE A 661 -21.71 8.30 1.36
N THR A 662 -23.02 8.46 1.28
CA THR A 662 -23.71 9.71 1.63
C THR A 662 -24.13 9.79 3.10
N LEU A 663 -24.58 10.97 3.55
CA LEU A 663 -25.21 11.11 4.88
C LEU A 663 -26.49 10.27 5.03
N GLU A 664 -27.21 9.98 3.93
CA GLU A 664 -28.36 9.06 3.94
C GLU A 664 -27.91 7.61 4.17
N ASP A 665 -26.79 7.21 3.53
CA ASP A 665 -26.17 5.90 3.76
C ASP A 665 -25.65 5.76 5.20
N ALA A 666 -25.08 6.83 5.78
CA ALA A 666 -24.64 6.88 7.17
C ALA A 666 -25.80 6.65 8.14
N GLN A 667 -26.92 7.38 7.97
CA GLN A 667 -28.07 7.24 8.85
C GLN A 667 -28.69 5.83 8.72
N LYS A 668 -28.81 5.31 7.49
CA LYS A 668 -29.28 3.94 7.24
C LYS A 668 -28.41 2.88 7.91
N LEU A 669 -27.08 3.02 7.85
CA LEU A 669 -26.15 2.10 8.48
C LEU A 669 -26.21 2.20 10.02
N THR A 670 -26.39 3.41 10.56
CA THR A 670 -26.58 3.65 12.01
C THR A 670 -27.85 2.96 12.52
N ASP A 671 -28.98 3.17 11.83
CA ASP A 671 -30.27 2.55 12.18
C ASP A 671 -30.15 1.01 12.18
N PHE A 672 -29.42 0.44 11.21
CA PHE A 672 -29.12 -1.00 11.16
C PHE A 672 -28.21 -1.46 12.30
N ALA A 673 -27.15 -0.71 12.60
CA ALA A 673 -26.19 -1.03 13.66
C ALA A 673 -26.88 -1.10 15.02
N GLN A 674 -27.70 -0.10 15.35
CA GLN A 674 -28.55 -0.07 16.54
C GLN A 674 -29.55 -1.24 16.54
N ALA A 675 -30.27 -1.48 15.43
CA ALA A 675 -31.29 -2.52 15.35
C ALA A 675 -30.75 -3.95 15.45
N LYS A 676 -29.46 -4.16 15.19
CA LYS A 676 -28.78 -5.45 15.29
C LYS A 676 -27.96 -5.62 16.57
N GLY A 677 -27.60 -4.54 17.26
CA GLY A 677 -26.60 -4.60 18.33
C GLY A 677 -25.23 -4.94 17.76
N LEU A 678 -24.80 -4.21 16.73
CA LEU A 678 -23.43 -4.33 16.22
C LEU A 678 -22.40 -4.08 17.32
N GLY A 679 -21.19 -4.60 17.14
CA GLY A 679 -20.07 -4.31 18.02
C GLY A 679 -19.46 -2.94 17.81
N GLY A 680 -19.36 -2.49 16.56
CA GLY A 680 -18.69 -1.24 16.21
C GLY A 680 -19.24 -0.58 14.96
N LEU A 681 -19.22 0.74 14.94
CA LEU A 681 -19.51 1.55 13.77
C LEU A 681 -18.41 2.61 13.68
N HIS A 682 -17.69 2.64 12.58
CA HIS A 682 -16.47 3.44 12.46
C HIS A 682 -16.51 4.22 11.15
N MET A 683 -15.46 4.95 10.79
CA MET A 683 -15.34 5.51 9.45
C MET A 683 -13.89 5.81 9.06
N TRP A 684 -13.64 5.76 7.74
CA TRP A 684 -12.44 6.30 7.11
C TRP A 684 -12.77 7.68 6.46
N SER A 685 -12.40 8.80 7.06
CA SER A 685 -11.76 9.00 8.36
C SER A 685 -12.27 10.30 8.99
N ILE A 686 -12.05 10.51 10.29
CA ILE A 686 -12.47 11.74 10.99
C ILE A 686 -11.83 13.00 10.41
N ASN A 687 -10.63 12.88 9.86
CA ASN A 687 -9.94 13.95 9.13
C ASN A 687 -10.74 14.42 7.89
N ARG A 688 -11.62 13.58 7.35
CA ARG A 688 -12.42 13.81 6.15
C ARG A 688 -13.84 14.32 6.44
N ASP A 689 -14.26 14.41 7.70
CA ASP A 689 -15.64 14.82 8.06
C ASP A 689 -15.84 16.35 7.99
N TYR A 690 -15.48 16.91 6.84
CA TYR A 690 -15.47 18.34 6.54
C TYR A 690 -15.97 18.59 5.10
N PRO A 691 -16.67 19.71 4.87
CA PRO A 691 -17.03 20.12 3.52
C PRO A 691 -15.79 20.36 2.66
N GLY A 692 -15.90 20.03 1.37
CA GLY A 692 -14.86 20.25 0.38
C GLY A 692 -15.43 20.36 -1.04
N PRO A 693 -14.56 20.40 -2.07
CA PRO A 693 -15.00 20.36 -3.45
C PRO A 693 -15.82 19.10 -3.74
N LEU A 694 -17.04 19.26 -4.24
CA LEU A 694 -17.96 18.15 -4.47
C LEU A 694 -17.41 17.17 -5.52
N GLY A 695 -17.60 15.86 -5.28
CA GLY A 695 -17.11 14.80 -6.16
C GLY A 695 -15.58 14.64 -6.17
N THR A 696 -14.87 15.24 -5.20
CA THR A 696 -13.40 15.19 -5.11
C THR A 696 -12.94 14.34 -3.93
N LEU A 697 -12.16 13.30 -4.21
CA LEU A 697 -11.44 12.53 -3.19
C LEU A 697 -10.39 13.42 -2.49
N SER A 698 -10.34 13.35 -1.17
CA SER A 698 -9.45 14.17 -0.32
C SER A 698 -9.23 13.49 1.02
N ASN A 699 -8.05 13.69 1.63
CA ASN A 699 -7.75 13.20 2.99
C ASN A 699 -8.25 14.18 4.09
N THR A 700 -8.71 15.37 3.70
CA THR A 700 -9.16 16.43 4.63
C THR A 700 -10.59 16.90 4.38
N SER A 701 -11.33 16.22 3.50
CA SER A 701 -12.74 16.46 3.23
C SER A 701 -13.39 15.25 2.55
N SER A 702 -14.70 15.12 2.69
CA SER A 702 -15.44 13.96 2.19
C SER A 702 -15.78 14.08 0.70
N GLY A 703 -15.81 15.30 0.15
CA GLY A 703 -16.26 15.56 -1.21
C GLY A 703 -17.78 15.45 -1.42
N VAL A 704 -18.59 15.43 -0.34
CA VAL A 704 -20.06 15.53 -0.42
C VAL A 704 -20.58 16.82 0.23
N ASP A 705 -21.84 17.16 -0.04
CA ASP A 705 -22.51 18.32 0.55
C ASP A 705 -22.85 18.02 2.01
N GLN A 706 -22.13 18.66 2.94
CA GLN A 706 -22.26 18.46 4.38
C GLN A 706 -21.84 19.70 5.17
N THR A 707 -22.24 19.78 6.44
CA THR A 707 -21.53 20.59 7.44
C THR A 707 -20.30 19.84 7.95
N ALA A 708 -19.36 20.52 8.61
CA ALA A 708 -18.32 19.81 9.37
C ALA A 708 -18.98 18.93 10.44
N TRP A 709 -18.38 17.76 10.73
CA TRP A 709 -18.83 16.79 11.74
C TRP A 709 -20.15 16.07 11.44
N ALA A 710 -20.70 16.21 10.23
CA ALA A 710 -22.01 15.66 9.88
C ALA A 710 -22.06 14.12 9.86
N PHE A 711 -20.96 13.44 9.56
CA PHE A 711 -20.91 11.97 9.66
C PHE A 711 -20.73 11.51 11.10
N SER A 712 -19.90 12.20 11.89
CA SER A 712 -19.71 11.96 13.33
C SER A 712 -21.05 12.08 14.06
N GLN A 713 -21.79 13.17 13.83
CA GLN A 713 -23.12 13.42 14.40
C GLN A 713 -24.23 12.45 13.95
N ILE A 714 -23.94 11.60 12.97
CA ILE A 714 -24.83 10.50 12.59
C ILE A 714 -24.40 9.22 13.30
N PHE A 715 -23.11 8.89 13.28
CA PHE A 715 -22.60 7.65 13.86
C PHE A 715 -22.50 7.66 15.39
N GLU A 716 -22.30 8.80 16.05
CA GLU A 716 -22.28 8.94 17.53
C GLU A 716 -23.58 8.44 18.18
N LYS A 717 -24.72 8.54 17.48
CA LYS A 717 -26.03 8.04 17.94
C LYS A 717 -26.04 6.53 18.19
N PHE A 718 -25.04 5.80 17.69
CA PHE A 718 -24.86 4.38 17.96
C PHE A 718 -24.41 4.09 19.41
N ASP A 719 -23.78 5.07 20.07
CA ASP A 719 -23.31 4.95 21.45
C ASP A 719 -24.38 5.39 22.49
N ASP A 720 -25.42 6.13 22.07
CA ASP A 720 -26.58 6.57 22.89
C ASP A 720 -27.59 5.45 23.22
#